data_AF-A0A4R6JLU1-F1
#
_entry.id   AF-A0A4R6JLU1-F1
#
_cell.length_a   1.000
_cell.length_b   1.000
_cell.length_c   1.000
_cell.angle_alpha   90.00
_cell.angle_beta   90.00
_cell.angle_gamma   90.00
#
_symmetry.space_group_name_H-M   'P 1'
#
loop_
_entity.id
_entity.type
_entity.pdbx_description
1 polymer ?
#
loop_
_entity_poly.entity_id
_entity_poly.type
_entity_poly.pdbx_seq_one_letter_code
_entity_poly.pdbx_strand_id
1 'polypeptide(L)'
;MQRRSEIQLSLHRQVLGQFEPRMLDGIRQFMRHLQQLDADVVMFIARKSYCLYDTLVRLGYIGTDSPVVTDRMLDFDLRELRGKRVALVDDTVILGTTLARARARLIDVGAEVSIHALCVDEDFYSPDIVQLDHAELVGTDDFIKTFCAAEISALASLPRPYIVDFPISANTRIRRTDLGTFFSSIEWSTYKVDSPSRGTTDILAYTFFPSDLIYAELARSLGPDALACLDIVKVRAFGRLVDDAAWFSFVPIVTLQPLDVAGVERCARHIIQRLEESGAGPLDSLVGAIREPIGWLRITQYLLSSALGGRFLRSIASSIHGLPTVGFLDREAPIHFGPELGKRLESISAPAEHVVFGALSDDAPHIALNPAELPSDVKLRTAALFNDADAPADGIMLSSSHPSSGSIETDFSEIFLALFERYEIPARDEARRLGSGVLVADPEDAPFRDRLLKGIPWRSITEHLAKRYDTENDVHFRRLLSLILDGLNDLGISVPITCCEAGILYRAYRHGEDVPIHDGHLDLAFDAVDGILHGSGRDSLSRVALEKLLVLLFQLGISQGYILPKADVPSASRERLMLHRAFHLHGAIMEFRSRSSSASVNEIWFSKYLRRRNVLTLDSARKYQLGRRVDGSQVHSMAPAFAFGLGNIVGALMGGGLPGPAQTTDDLIALTTTRDARDTLAAIEAELVLFSEWWDEENGSSLRSAFSHRDLQMAAKLMTRLHRGNGYTAVNSALKKAHWYRTQFWRNVVDGGTSKLRHAGREGEARTWEGYWKPYIEAQTSTGGEALESAITQFAGICWSVGAWFAILEEGSVSQVQRSSSEKDIRNGAKKLSTWRARMTDASIAAPNDVLEVEELMESFRLSTLDERLSACRLALEKITTLRNSIDGAVSLVDFMLEEYGTPLVGQRYSYVLWYDLVDSKGNEWKEQDIDVETYRRRSFVFRRAANSQLIEMQQVARKKGGEVHPWKVGLSSADDEKHVAFGGRLALEWAIETLARLRKCAEAFPGVRFRAILIETNFVGTSLSRQHGGEMMGRSFLEHLSCLQQDLGDLEGSYLDSSCFVMVAGQGLIRSGVADRLGLGGIVAKGHPTEVEGNQRVTPVIYGHLSG
;
A
#
# COMPACT_ATOMS: atom_id res chain seq x y z
N MET A 1 -12.90 -32.74 -14.16
CA MET A 1 -12.22 -32.20 -15.38
C MET A 1 -12.71 -30.79 -15.72
N GLN A 2 -14.03 -30.55 -15.87
CA GLN A 2 -14.59 -29.21 -16.16
C GLN A 2 -14.10 -28.07 -15.24
N ARG A 3 -14.09 -28.27 -13.91
CA ARG A 3 -13.60 -27.23 -12.97
C ARG A 3 -12.10 -26.94 -13.03
N ARG A 4 -11.26 -27.96 -13.29
CA ARG A 4 -9.81 -27.73 -13.52
C ARG A 4 -9.63 -26.89 -14.78
N SER A 5 -10.45 -27.11 -15.81
CA SER A 5 -10.48 -26.29 -17.01
C SER A 5 -10.91 -24.84 -16.71
N GLU A 6 -11.91 -24.62 -15.85
CA GLU A 6 -12.36 -23.27 -15.46
C GLU A 6 -11.31 -22.48 -14.68
N ILE A 7 -10.64 -23.10 -13.71
CA ILE A 7 -9.55 -22.46 -12.92
C ILE A 7 -8.37 -22.13 -13.82
N GLN A 8 -7.99 -23.05 -14.72
CA GLN A 8 -6.91 -22.85 -15.67
C GLN A 8 -7.27 -21.74 -16.68
N LEU A 9 -8.51 -21.68 -17.16
CA LEU A 9 -9.00 -20.61 -18.04
C LEU A 9 -9.02 -19.24 -17.35
N SER A 10 -9.40 -19.18 -16.06
CA SER A 10 -9.37 -17.96 -15.26
C SER A 10 -7.94 -17.44 -15.10
N LEU A 11 -7.00 -18.33 -14.73
CA LEU A 11 -5.59 -17.99 -14.61
C LEU A 11 -4.97 -17.56 -15.94
N HIS A 12 -5.31 -18.26 -17.02
CA HIS A 12 -4.86 -17.93 -18.36
C HIS A 12 -5.34 -16.53 -18.79
N ARG A 13 -6.60 -16.16 -18.48
CA ARG A 13 -7.08 -14.78 -18.71
C ARG A 13 -6.39 -13.76 -17.83
N GLN A 14 -6.14 -14.08 -16.56
CA GLN A 14 -5.51 -13.14 -15.63
C GLN A 14 -4.07 -12.81 -16.04
N VAL A 15 -3.28 -13.81 -16.42
CA VAL A 15 -1.87 -13.64 -16.79
C VAL A 15 -1.74 -13.04 -18.19
N LEU A 16 -2.43 -13.62 -19.19
CA LEU A 16 -2.29 -13.14 -20.57
C LEU A 16 -3.04 -11.83 -20.83
N GLY A 17 -4.03 -11.49 -20.00
CA GLY A 17 -4.73 -10.21 -20.07
C GLY A 17 -3.90 -9.01 -19.63
N GLN A 18 -2.69 -9.22 -19.10
CA GLN A 18 -1.74 -8.13 -18.80
C GLN A 18 -1.04 -7.60 -20.05
N PHE A 19 -0.96 -8.41 -21.12
CA PHE A 19 -0.24 -8.05 -22.34
C PHE A 19 -1.19 -7.48 -23.39
N GLU A 20 -0.73 -6.43 -24.09
CA GLU A 20 -1.45 -5.92 -25.27
C GLU A 20 -1.58 -6.99 -26.37
N PRO A 21 -2.58 -6.91 -27.27
CA PRO A 21 -2.79 -7.93 -28.30
C PRO A 21 -1.55 -8.23 -29.14
N ARG A 22 -0.80 -7.19 -29.53
CA ARG A 22 0.46 -7.32 -30.28
C ARG A 22 1.52 -8.10 -29.49
N MET A 23 1.70 -7.79 -28.21
CA MET A 23 2.64 -8.47 -27.32
C MET A 23 2.24 -9.93 -27.14
N LEU A 24 0.95 -10.21 -26.96
CA LEU A 24 0.42 -11.54 -26.78
C LEU A 24 0.65 -12.43 -28.02
N ASP A 25 0.45 -11.88 -29.22
CA ASP A 25 0.71 -12.60 -30.46
C ASP A 25 2.22 -12.83 -30.68
N GLY A 26 3.07 -11.89 -30.27
CA GLY A 26 4.52 -12.09 -30.22
C GLY A 26 4.91 -13.21 -29.25
N ILE A 27 4.44 -13.19 -27.99
CA ILE A 27 4.70 -14.25 -27.01
C ILE A 27 4.31 -15.63 -27.57
N ARG A 28 3.16 -15.75 -28.23
CA ARG A 28 2.71 -17.01 -28.84
C ARG A 28 3.64 -17.49 -29.94
N GLN A 29 4.10 -16.58 -30.79
CA GLN A 29 5.02 -16.91 -31.89
C GLN A 29 6.39 -17.28 -31.35
N PHE A 30 6.92 -16.52 -30.38
CA PHE A 30 8.18 -16.81 -29.73
C PHE A 30 8.18 -18.17 -29.03
N MET A 31 7.10 -18.53 -28.33
CA MET A 31 6.99 -19.88 -27.72
C MET A 31 7.01 -21.00 -28.76
N ARG A 32 6.42 -20.79 -29.95
CA ARG A 32 6.50 -21.76 -31.06
C ARG A 32 7.92 -21.82 -31.63
N HIS A 33 8.60 -20.69 -31.73
CA HIS A 33 10.00 -20.61 -32.13
C HIS A 33 10.88 -21.40 -31.17
N LEU A 34 10.77 -21.15 -29.86
CA LEU A 34 11.51 -21.89 -28.83
C LEU A 34 11.29 -23.40 -28.88
N GLN A 35 10.06 -23.84 -29.20
CA GLN A 35 9.73 -25.25 -29.38
C GLN A 35 10.46 -25.88 -30.59
N GLN A 36 10.70 -25.11 -31.64
CA GLN A 36 11.31 -25.55 -32.90
C GLN A 36 12.82 -25.36 -32.94
N LEU A 37 13.42 -24.78 -31.88
CA LEU A 37 14.85 -24.54 -31.80
C LEU A 37 15.62 -25.85 -31.83
N ASP A 38 16.51 -25.97 -32.80
CA ASP A 38 17.45 -27.08 -32.91
C ASP A 38 18.69 -26.80 -32.05
N ALA A 39 18.53 -26.90 -30.73
CA ALA A 39 19.58 -26.66 -29.75
C ALA A 39 19.77 -27.86 -28.82
N ASP A 40 21.01 -28.12 -28.41
CA ASP A 40 21.31 -29.13 -27.39
C ASP A 40 20.98 -28.63 -25.98
N VAL A 41 21.06 -27.31 -25.76
CA VAL A 41 20.76 -26.63 -24.49
C VAL A 41 20.15 -25.26 -24.77
N VAL A 42 19.09 -24.91 -24.04
CA VAL A 42 18.49 -23.57 -24.05
C VAL A 42 18.82 -22.85 -22.75
N MET A 43 19.55 -21.74 -22.83
CA MET A 43 20.04 -20.97 -21.68
C MET A 43 19.34 -19.62 -21.60
N PHE A 44 18.54 -19.42 -20.56
CA PHE A 44 17.91 -18.13 -20.26
C PHE A 44 18.88 -17.20 -19.55
N ILE A 45 19.05 -15.99 -20.07
CA ILE A 45 20.06 -15.04 -19.58
C ILE A 45 19.52 -14.17 -18.46
N ALA A 46 18.35 -13.55 -18.63
CA ALA A 46 17.68 -12.88 -17.54
C ALA A 46 16.81 -13.86 -16.73
N ARG A 47 16.78 -13.62 -15.42
CA ARG A 47 15.87 -14.29 -14.49
C ARG A 47 14.41 -14.06 -14.86
N LYS A 48 14.07 -12.85 -15.35
CA LYS A 48 12.72 -12.46 -15.80
C LYS A 48 12.29 -13.33 -16.98
N SER A 49 13.15 -13.47 -17.97
CA SER A 49 12.97 -14.37 -19.11
C SER A 49 12.64 -15.82 -18.74
N TYR A 50 13.43 -16.47 -17.88
CA TYR A 50 13.09 -17.82 -17.39
C TYR A 50 11.78 -17.81 -16.58
N CYS A 51 11.53 -16.72 -15.85
CA CYS A 51 10.28 -16.54 -15.11
C CYS A 51 9.05 -16.43 -16.01
N LEU A 52 9.16 -15.80 -17.17
CA LEU A 52 8.10 -15.75 -18.16
C LEU A 52 7.91 -17.11 -18.84
N TYR A 53 9.00 -17.77 -19.24
CA TYR A 53 8.94 -19.09 -19.87
C TYR A 53 8.27 -20.16 -18.99
N ASP A 54 8.74 -20.41 -17.76
CA ASP A 54 8.11 -21.44 -16.89
C ASP A 54 6.67 -21.06 -16.50
N THR A 55 6.34 -19.76 -16.49
CA THR A 55 4.95 -19.29 -16.34
C THR A 55 4.08 -19.73 -17.52
N LEU A 56 4.53 -19.48 -18.75
CA LEU A 56 3.78 -19.85 -19.96
C LEU A 56 3.64 -21.37 -20.08
N VAL A 57 4.68 -22.14 -19.76
CA VAL A 57 4.61 -23.61 -19.73
C VAL A 57 3.56 -24.09 -18.73
N ARG A 58 3.49 -23.51 -17.53
CA ARG A 58 2.46 -23.83 -16.53
C ARG A 58 1.03 -23.47 -16.98
N LEU A 59 0.88 -22.48 -17.85
CA LEU A 59 -0.41 -22.14 -18.44
C LEU A 59 -0.86 -23.12 -19.55
N GLY A 60 0.03 -24.02 -19.98
CA GLY A 60 -0.25 -25.04 -20.98
C GLY A 60 0.39 -24.78 -22.35
N TYR A 61 1.30 -23.80 -22.46
CA TYR A 61 2.15 -23.69 -23.64
C TYR A 61 3.13 -24.87 -23.68
N ILE A 62 3.41 -25.38 -24.87
CA ILE A 62 4.39 -26.44 -25.05
C ILE A 62 5.79 -25.82 -24.90
N GLY A 63 6.60 -26.40 -24.02
CA GLY A 63 7.98 -25.99 -23.84
C GLY A 63 8.91 -26.55 -24.91
N THR A 64 10.20 -26.25 -24.81
CA THR A 64 11.23 -26.91 -25.61
C THR A 64 11.51 -28.33 -25.07
N ASP A 65 11.86 -29.25 -25.97
CA ASP A 65 12.33 -30.59 -25.60
C ASP A 65 13.80 -30.59 -25.12
N SER A 66 14.53 -29.52 -25.42
CA SER A 66 15.92 -29.34 -25.01
C SER A 66 16.04 -29.01 -23.51
N PRO A 67 17.11 -29.47 -22.82
CA PRO A 67 17.42 -29.04 -21.47
C PRO A 67 17.43 -27.52 -21.32
N VAL A 68 16.68 -27.01 -20.34
CA VAL A 68 16.61 -25.59 -19.99
C VAL A 68 17.54 -25.29 -18.82
N VAL A 69 18.40 -24.29 -18.97
CA VAL A 69 19.32 -23.78 -17.94
C VAL A 69 19.28 -22.25 -17.86
N THR A 70 19.98 -21.67 -16.88
CA THR A 70 20.09 -20.21 -16.68
C THR A 70 21.54 -19.73 -16.77
N ASP A 71 21.74 -18.41 -16.89
CA ASP A 71 23.04 -17.72 -16.82
C ASP A 71 23.93 -18.18 -15.66
N ARG A 72 23.31 -18.68 -14.58
CA ARG A 72 23.99 -19.17 -13.38
C ARG A 72 24.99 -20.28 -13.65
N MET A 73 24.74 -21.08 -14.69
CA MET A 73 25.64 -22.14 -15.14
C MET A 73 27.01 -21.60 -15.58
N LEU A 74 27.08 -20.34 -16.04
CA LEU A 74 28.31 -19.69 -16.49
C LEU A 74 29.35 -19.50 -15.37
N ASP A 75 28.98 -19.68 -14.10
CA ASP A 75 29.89 -19.57 -12.96
C ASP A 75 30.56 -20.91 -12.59
N PHE A 76 30.26 -21.97 -13.34
CA PHE A 76 30.77 -23.33 -13.14
C PHE A 76 31.54 -23.82 -14.37
N ASP A 77 32.06 -25.05 -14.27
CA ASP A 77 32.79 -25.67 -15.36
C ASP A 77 31.92 -25.94 -16.59
N LEU A 78 32.17 -25.20 -17.67
CA LEU A 78 31.39 -25.28 -18.91
C LEU A 78 31.86 -26.37 -19.88
N ARG A 79 32.82 -27.22 -19.51
CA ARG A 79 33.37 -28.25 -20.41
C ARG A 79 32.30 -29.18 -20.99
N GLU A 80 31.18 -29.40 -20.29
CA GLU A 80 30.05 -30.19 -20.79
C GLU A 80 29.35 -29.59 -22.02
N LEU A 81 29.52 -28.29 -22.27
CA LEU A 81 28.95 -27.57 -23.41
C LEU A 81 29.86 -27.56 -24.65
N ARG A 82 31.06 -28.15 -24.57
CA ARG A 82 31.97 -28.19 -25.72
C ARG A 82 31.35 -28.95 -26.90
N GLY A 83 31.33 -28.32 -28.07
CA GLY A 83 30.73 -28.87 -29.29
C GLY A 83 29.21 -28.98 -29.24
N LYS A 84 28.55 -28.38 -28.23
CA LYS A 84 27.10 -28.32 -28.11
C LYS A 84 26.56 -27.05 -28.75
N ARG A 85 25.35 -27.13 -29.29
CA ARG A 85 24.57 -26.01 -29.79
C ARG A 85 23.78 -25.41 -28.63
N VAL A 86 24.16 -24.21 -28.22
CA VAL A 86 23.56 -23.49 -27.10
C VAL A 86 22.74 -22.32 -27.64
N ALA A 87 21.44 -22.30 -27.36
CA ALA A 87 20.58 -21.16 -27.64
C ALA A 87 20.53 -20.24 -26.42
N LEU A 88 21.04 -19.03 -26.54
CA LEU A 88 20.86 -17.97 -25.54
C LEU A 88 19.51 -17.31 -25.76
N VAL A 89 18.70 -17.23 -24.70
CA VAL A 89 17.34 -16.69 -24.75
C VAL A 89 17.19 -15.56 -23.75
N ASP A 90 16.59 -14.46 -24.19
CA ASP A 90 16.24 -13.33 -23.32
C ASP A 90 14.81 -12.84 -23.59
N ASP A 91 14.19 -12.21 -22.58
CA ASP A 91 12.89 -11.57 -22.76
C ASP A 91 13.03 -10.23 -23.49
N THR A 92 14.06 -9.46 -23.16
CA THR A 92 14.23 -8.10 -23.66
C THR A 92 15.70 -7.79 -23.94
N VAL A 93 16.00 -7.22 -25.11
CA VAL A 93 17.33 -6.75 -25.48
C VAL A 93 17.32 -5.24 -25.66
N ILE A 94 17.96 -4.54 -24.72
CA ILE A 94 18.15 -3.08 -24.77
C ILE A 94 19.51 -2.77 -25.42
N LEU A 95 20.63 -3.09 -24.76
CA LEU A 95 21.97 -2.87 -25.32
C LEU A 95 22.63 -4.16 -25.84
N GLY A 96 22.27 -5.32 -25.29
CA GLY A 96 22.84 -6.61 -25.66
C GLY A 96 24.20 -6.96 -25.03
N THR A 97 24.75 -6.13 -24.14
CA THR A 97 26.08 -6.36 -23.52
C THR A 97 26.16 -7.66 -22.70
N THR A 98 25.09 -8.04 -22.01
CA THR A 98 25.04 -9.30 -21.23
C THR A 98 25.08 -10.51 -22.15
N LEU A 99 24.29 -10.49 -23.23
CA LEU A 99 24.27 -11.54 -24.26
C LEU A 99 25.62 -11.68 -24.95
N ALA A 100 26.26 -10.56 -25.31
CA ALA A 100 27.59 -10.56 -25.92
C ALA A 100 28.64 -11.25 -25.02
N ARG A 101 28.64 -10.94 -23.72
CA ARG A 101 29.56 -11.57 -22.75
C ARG A 101 29.29 -13.06 -22.57
N ALA A 102 28.02 -13.45 -22.46
CA ALA A 102 27.65 -14.86 -22.36
C ALA A 102 28.07 -15.65 -23.62
N ARG A 103 27.81 -15.07 -24.81
CA ARG A 103 28.24 -15.63 -26.09
C ARG A 103 29.75 -15.85 -26.14
N ALA A 104 30.54 -14.83 -25.76
CA ALA A 104 32.00 -14.92 -25.75
C ALA A 104 32.49 -16.07 -24.86
N ARG A 105 31.99 -16.18 -23.61
CA ARG A 105 32.37 -17.26 -22.68
C ARG A 105 32.04 -18.65 -23.23
N LEU A 106 30.91 -18.81 -23.91
CA LEU A 106 30.50 -20.09 -24.48
C LEU A 106 31.33 -20.47 -25.72
N ILE A 107 31.63 -19.49 -26.59
CA ILE A 107 32.51 -19.69 -27.76
C ILE A 107 33.91 -20.09 -27.31
N ASP A 108 34.45 -19.45 -26.25
CA ASP A 108 35.79 -19.76 -25.72
C ASP A 108 35.93 -21.22 -25.25
N VAL A 109 34.83 -21.85 -24.84
CA VAL A 109 34.80 -23.27 -24.41
C VAL A 109 34.57 -24.23 -25.60
N GLY A 110 34.23 -23.68 -26.77
CA GLY A 110 33.99 -24.39 -28.02
C GLY A 110 32.54 -24.77 -28.24
N ALA A 111 31.57 -24.04 -27.68
CA ALA A 111 30.16 -24.21 -27.98
C ALA A 111 29.76 -23.44 -29.25
N GLU A 112 28.75 -23.94 -29.97
CA GLU A 112 28.09 -23.22 -31.06
C GLU A 112 26.93 -22.42 -30.48
N VAL A 113 26.90 -21.10 -30.67
CA VAL A 113 25.95 -20.22 -29.95
C VAL A 113 25.02 -19.50 -30.92
N SER A 114 23.72 -19.58 -30.67
CA SER A 114 22.68 -18.75 -31.30
C SER A 114 21.97 -17.90 -30.25
N ILE A 115 21.43 -16.74 -30.63
CA ILE A 115 20.86 -15.74 -29.73
C ILE A 115 19.46 -15.36 -30.17
N HIS A 116 18.50 -15.49 -29.25
CA HIS A 116 17.08 -15.31 -29.51
C HIS A 116 16.47 -14.39 -28.45
N ALA A 117 15.70 -13.40 -28.89
CA ALA A 117 15.03 -12.46 -28.00
C ALA A 117 13.54 -12.35 -28.32
N LEU A 118 12.72 -12.22 -27.28
CA LEU A 118 11.30 -11.93 -27.44
C LEU A 118 11.10 -10.47 -27.87
N CYS A 119 11.71 -9.52 -27.17
CA CYS A 119 11.60 -8.09 -27.43
C CYS A 119 12.96 -7.44 -27.68
N VAL A 120 13.02 -6.49 -28.62
CA VAL A 120 14.21 -5.68 -28.92
C VAL A 120 13.83 -4.20 -28.93
N ASP A 121 14.59 -3.42 -28.16
CA ASP A 121 14.48 -1.97 -28.08
C ASP A 121 15.14 -1.33 -29.31
N GLU A 122 14.34 -0.82 -30.25
CA GLU A 122 14.86 -0.25 -31.50
C GLU A 122 15.63 1.07 -31.30
N ASP A 123 15.40 1.77 -30.19
CA ASP A 123 16.05 3.04 -29.90
C ASP A 123 17.49 2.80 -29.40
N PHE A 124 17.71 1.76 -28.60
CA PHE A 124 18.99 1.52 -27.91
C PHE A 124 19.77 0.30 -28.40
N TYR A 125 19.13 -0.65 -29.07
CA TYR A 125 19.79 -1.86 -29.56
C TYR A 125 20.89 -1.56 -30.58
N SER A 126 22.05 -2.19 -30.37
CA SER A 126 23.18 -2.13 -31.29
C SER A 126 23.52 -3.52 -31.82
N PRO A 127 23.26 -3.80 -33.12
CA PRO A 127 23.69 -5.03 -33.77
C PRO A 127 25.21 -5.25 -33.73
N ASP A 128 25.99 -4.17 -33.64
CA ASP A 128 27.44 -4.21 -33.54
C ASP A 128 27.89 -4.88 -32.24
N ILE A 129 27.18 -4.65 -31.13
CA ILE A 129 27.48 -5.27 -29.82
C ILE A 129 27.11 -6.75 -29.84
N VAL A 130 25.89 -7.06 -30.28
CA VAL A 130 25.41 -8.44 -30.39
C VAL A 130 24.43 -8.58 -31.55
N GLN A 131 24.74 -9.50 -32.45
CA GLN A 131 23.82 -9.90 -33.51
C GLN A 131 22.86 -10.97 -32.98
N LEU A 132 21.56 -10.75 -33.18
CA LEU A 132 20.51 -11.71 -32.85
C LEU A 132 20.24 -12.62 -34.05
N ASP A 133 20.05 -13.91 -33.79
CA ASP A 133 19.58 -14.88 -34.79
C ASP A 133 18.06 -14.82 -34.95
N HIS A 134 17.34 -14.47 -33.87
CA HIS A 134 15.89 -14.23 -33.91
C HIS A 134 15.48 -13.10 -32.96
N ALA A 135 14.56 -12.25 -33.42
CA ALA A 135 13.87 -11.24 -32.63
C ALA A 135 12.39 -11.26 -33.00
N GLU A 136 11.51 -11.50 -32.03
CA GLU A 136 10.08 -11.63 -32.31
C GLU A 136 9.37 -10.29 -32.41
N LEU A 137 9.62 -9.41 -31.43
CA LEU A 137 9.03 -8.08 -31.32
C LEU A 137 10.14 -7.03 -31.35
N VAL A 138 9.92 -6.01 -32.17
CA VAL A 138 10.76 -4.81 -32.24
C VAL A 138 9.87 -3.61 -31.98
N GLY A 139 10.31 -2.71 -31.11
CA GLY A 139 9.60 -1.47 -30.80
C GLY A 139 10.45 -0.49 -30.00
N THR A 140 9.93 0.71 -29.81
CA THR A 140 10.56 1.80 -29.05
C THR A 140 10.78 1.45 -27.58
N ASP A 141 11.64 2.19 -26.91
CA ASP A 141 11.92 2.08 -25.47
C ASP A 141 10.61 2.14 -24.62
N ASP A 142 9.63 2.95 -25.03
CA ASP A 142 8.30 3.01 -24.38
C ASP A 142 7.52 1.70 -24.54
N PHE A 143 7.51 1.11 -25.74
CA PHE A 143 6.86 -0.18 -25.98
C PHE A 143 7.51 -1.28 -25.13
N ILE A 144 8.84 -1.27 -25.03
CA ILE A 144 9.61 -2.21 -24.22
C ILE A 144 9.32 -2.04 -22.73
N LYS A 145 9.27 -0.80 -22.22
CA LYS A 145 8.87 -0.53 -20.83
C LYS A 145 7.47 -1.01 -20.51
N THR A 146 6.50 -0.80 -21.42
CA THR A 146 5.14 -1.36 -21.27
C THR A 146 5.16 -2.88 -21.26
N PHE A 147 5.98 -3.53 -22.10
CA PHE A 147 6.14 -4.98 -22.09
C PHE A 147 6.70 -5.48 -20.75
N CYS A 148 7.77 -4.86 -20.23
CA CYS A 148 8.34 -5.23 -18.92
C CYS A 148 7.31 -5.04 -17.78
N ALA A 149 6.54 -3.94 -17.80
CA ALA A 149 5.48 -3.72 -16.81
C ALA A 149 4.35 -4.76 -16.87
N ALA A 150 3.95 -5.14 -18.08
CA ALA A 150 2.99 -6.22 -18.31
C ALA A 150 3.54 -7.57 -17.84
N GLU A 151 4.82 -7.85 -18.10
CA GLU A 151 5.51 -9.05 -17.66
C GLU A 151 5.54 -9.17 -16.14
N ILE A 152 5.94 -8.12 -15.42
CA ILE A 152 5.92 -8.10 -13.95
C ILE A 152 4.51 -8.30 -13.41
N SER A 153 3.51 -7.63 -13.98
CA SER A 153 2.11 -7.78 -13.57
C SER A 153 1.59 -9.21 -13.81
N ALA A 154 2.00 -9.83 -14.91
CA ALA A 154 1.69 -11.21 -15.27
C ALA A 154 2.34 -12.20 -14.29
N LEU A 155 3.61 -12.00 -13.95
CA LEU A 155 4.35 -12.82 -12.99
C LEU A 155 3.83 -12.66 -11.57
N ALA A 156 3.49 -11.43 -11.17
CA ALA A 156 2.90 -11.15 -9.87
C ALA A 156 1.51 -11.80 -9.72
N SER A 157 0.78 -12.00 -10.83
CA SER A 157 -0.49 -12.75 -10.86
C SER A 157 -0.34 -14.26 -10.62
N LEU A 158 0.87 -14.75 -10.38
CA LEU A 158 1.15 -16.13 -10.02
C LEU A 158 1.85 -16.21 -8.65
N PRO A 159 1.58 -17.27 -7.86
CA PRO A 159 2.31 -17.58 -6.64
C PRO A 159 3.69 -18.17 -6.99
N ARG A 160 4.50 -17.45 -7.77
CA ARG A 160 5.80 -17.91 -8.21
C ARG A 160 6.90 -17.08 -7.55
N PRO A 161 7.95 -17.73 -7.01
CA PRO A 161 9.13 -17.00 -6.58
C PRO A 161 9.88 -16.40 -7.77
N TYR A 162 10.20 -15.11 -7.64
CA TYR A 162 11.07 -14.43 -8.59
C TYR A 162 12.54 -14.80 -8.35
N ILE A 163 12.92 -15.03 -7.09
CA ILE A 163 14.30 -15.33 -6.70
C ILE A 163 14.58 -16.82 -6.94
N VAL A 164 15.25 -17.12 -8.06
CA VAL A 164 15.55 -18.49 -8.49
C VAL A 164 16.91 -19.02 -8.02
N ASP A 165 17.75 -18.19 -7.39
CA ASP A 165 19.09 -18.61 -6.92
C ASP A 165 19.06 -19.62 -5.75
N PHE A 166 17.88 -19.98 -5.26
CA PHE A 166 17.68 -20.75 -4.03
C PHE A 166 16.78 -21.97 -4.26
N PRO A 167 16.84 -22.99 -3.39
CA PRO A 167 15.97 -24.17 -3.49
C PRO A 167 14.49 -23.77 -3.45
N ILE A 168 13.65 -24.43 -4.24
CA ILE A 168 12.19 -24.23 -4.23
C ILE A 168 11.52 -25.55 -3.84
N SER A 169 10.62 -25.50 -2.87
CA SER A 169 9.87 -26.68 -2.43
C SER A 169 8.87 -27.13 -3.50
N ALA A 170 8.53 -28.41 -3.48
CA ALA A 170 7.31 -28.87 -4.16
C ALA A 170 6.07 -28.18 -3.56
N ASN A 171 4.98 -28.15 -4.34
CA ASN A 171 3.74 -27.51 -3.92
C ASN A 171 3.10 -28.27 -2.75
N THR A 172 3.00 -27.59 -1.61
CA THR A 172 2.41 -28.10 -0.38
C THR A 172 0.96 -27.67 -0.26
N ARG A 173 0.03 -28.62 -0.16
CA ARG A 173 -1.39 -28.33 0.10
C ARG A 173 -1.63 -28.16 1.60
N ILE A 174 -2.04 -26.96 2.01
CA ILE A 174 -2.44 -26.65 3.38
C ILE A 174 -3.94 -26.35 3.38
N ARG A 175 -4.74 -27.06 4.19
CA ARG A 175 -6.18 -26.83 4.23
C ARG A 175 -6.46 -25.46 4.86
N ARG A 176 -7.55 -24.82 4.45
CA ARG A 176 -7.98 -23.52 4.97
C ARG A 176 -8.22 -23.55 6.48
N THR A 177 -8.64 -24.69 7.02
CA THR A 177 -8.77 -24.93 8.47
C THR A 177 -7.44 -24.92 9.21
N ASP A 178 -6.36 -25.29 8.52
CA ASP A 178 -5.03 -25.50 9.10
C ASP A 178 -4.12 -24.28 8.88
N LEU A 179 -4.55 -23.30 8.07
CA LEU A 179 -3.83 -22.05 7.83
C LEU A 179 -3.53 -21.28 9.13
N GLY A 180 -4.46 -21.30 10.09
CA GLY A 180 -4.22 -20.68 11.39
C GLY A 180 -3.01 -21.27 12.10
N THR A 181 -2.97 -22.60 12.21
CA THR A 181 -1.85 -23.36 12.80
C THR A 181 -0.56 -23.16 12.03
N PHE A 182 -0.65 -23.15 10.69
CA PHE A 182 0.49 -22.90 9.81
C PHE A 182 1.15 -21.53 10.09
N PHE A 183 0.35 -20.48 10.27
CA PHE A 183 0.86 -19.13 10.50
C PHE A 183 1.27 -18.85 11.96
N SER A 184 0.85 -19.68 12.91
CA SER A 184 1.09 -19.50 14.36
C SER A 184 2.17 -20.41 14.94
N SER A 185 3.18 -20.82 14.16
CA SER A 185 4.28 -21.64 14.66
C SER A 185 5.15 -20.88 15.68
N ILE A 186 5.57 -21.56 16.75
CA ILE A 186 6.49 -21.00 17.76
C ILE A 186 7.93 -20.87 17.26
N GLU A 187 8.29 -21.62 16.22
CA GLU A 187 9.65 -21.66 15.66
C GLU A 187 9.86 -20.56 14.61
N TRP A 188 8.78 -19.92 14.14
CA TRP A 188 8.82 -19.02 12.99
C TRP A 188 7.91 -17.81 13.19
N SER A 189 8.47 -16.61 12.97
CA SER A 189 7.70 -15.37 12.92
C SER A 189 7.20 -15.13 11.50
N THR A 190 5.89 -15.10 11.32
CA THR A 190 5.23 -15.01 10.00
C THR A 190 4.80 -13.58 9.68
N TYR A 191 5.14 -13.12 8.47
CA TYR A 191 4.75 -11.83 7.94
C TYR A 191 4.11 -12.00 6.56
N LYS A 192 3.02 -11.29 6.29
CA LYS A 192 2.39 -11.27 4.97
C LYS A 192 3.09 -10.22 4.10
N VAL A 193 3.41 -10.58 2.86
CA VAL A 193 4.07 -9.71 1.85
C VAL A 193 3.16 -9.66 0.63
N ASP A 194 2.22 -8.71 0.59
CA ASP A 194 1.27 -8.58 -0.53
C ASP A 194 1.83 -7.64 -1.63
N SER A 195 1.74 -8.03 -2.91
CA SER A 195 1.98 -7.14 -4.06
C SER A 195 0.63 -6.72 -4.69
N PRO A 196 0.39 -5.44 -5.02
CA PRO A 196 -0.95 -4.94 -5.38
C PRO A 196 -1.39 -5.21 -6.82
N SER A 197 -0.50 -5.64 -7.72
CA SER A 197 -0.88 -6.18 -9.04
C SER A 197 -1.69 -7.48 -8.92
N ARG A 198 -1.77 -8.06 -7.72
CA ARG A 198 -2.62 -9.22 -7.37
C ARG A 198 -4.04 -8.76 -7.05
N GLY A 199 -4.76 -8.29 -8.08
CA GLY A 199 -6.18 -7.93 -8.00
C GLY A 199 -7.14 -9.08 -7.63
N THR A 200 -6.61 -10.29 -7.42
CA THR A 200 -7.37 -11.49 -7.05
C THR A 200 -7.07 -11.92 -5.62
N THR A 201 -8.11 -12.16 -4.82
CA THR A 201 -8.09 -12.60 -3.40
C THR A 201 -7.38 -13.93 -3.14
N ASP A 202 -6.95 -14.60 -4.21
CA ASP A 202 -6.53 -15.98 -4.16
C ASP A 202 -5.02 -16.15 -4.10
N ILE A 203 -4.21 -15.10 -4.30
CA ILE A 203 -2.76 -15.20 -4.23
C ILE A 203 -2.27 -14.76 -2.84
N LEU A 204 -1.36 -15.54 -2.29
CA LEU A 204 -0.81 -15.41 -0.96
C LEU A 204 0.71 -15.30 -1.07
N ALA A 205 1.32 -14.33 -0.40
CA ALA A 205 2.77 -14.36 -0.20
C ALA A 205 3.12 -13.98 1.24
N TYR A 206 4.05 -14.74 1.80
CA TYR A 206 4.47 -14.62 3.19
C TYR A 206 5.98 -14.77 3.30
N THR A 207 6.54 -14.21 4.35
CA THR A 207 7.93 -14.38 4.76
C THR A 207 7.95 -14.86 6.21
N PHE A 208 8.74 -15.89 6.47
CA PHE A 208 8.95 -16.50 7.77
C PHE A 208 10.38 -16.24 8.23
N PHE A 209 10.55 -15.64 9.40
CA PHE A 209 11.86 -15.50 10.04
C PHE A 209 12.04 -16.55 11.14
N PRO A 210 13.24 -17.13 11.29
CA PRO A 210 13.52 -18.05 12.39
C PRO A 210 13.37 -17.36 13.75
N SER A 211 12.85 -18.07 14.75
CA SER A 211 12.88 -17.63 16.14
C SER A 211 14.27 -17.83 16.77
N ASP A 212 14.49 -17.26 17.96
CA ASP A 212 15.75 -17.40 18.68
C ASP A 212 16.10 -18.87 18.99
N LEU A 213 15.10 -19.75 19.05
CA LEU A 213 15.30 -21.19 19.19
C LEU A 213 16.06 -21.77 17.99
N ILE A 214 15.64 -21.41 16.77
CA ILE A 214 16.28 -21.88 15.53
C ILE A 214 17.67 -21.25 15.38
N TYR A 215 17.85 -19.98 15.77
CA TYR A 215 19.19 -19.37 15.81
C TYR A 215 20.13 -20.07 16.80
N ALA A 216 19.63 -20.50 17.96
CA ALA A 216 20.40 -21.27 18.93
C ALA A 216 20.77 -22.68 18.42
N GLU A 217 19.89 -23.32 17.62
CA GLU A 217 20.23 -24.56 16.92
C GLU A 217 21.35 -24.35 15.90
N LEU A 218 21.26 -23.31 15.07
CA LEU A 218 22.31 -22.95 14.10
C LEU A 218 23.64 -22.64 14.80
N ALA A 219 23.61 -21.88 15.90
CA ALA A 219 24.80 -21.51 16.67
C ALA A 219 25.55 -22.75 17.20
N ARG A 220 24.81 -23.76 17.70
CA ARG A 220 25.39 -25.00 18.21
C ARG A 220 26.08 -25.84 17.14
N SER A 221 25.61 -25.79 15.89
CA SER A 221 26.12 -26.63 14.81
C SER A 221 27.17 -25.95 13.93
N LEU A 222 27.01 -24.66 13.64
CA LEU A 222 27.93 -23.90 12.80
C LEU A 222 29.01 -23.16 13.61
N GLY A 223 28.76 -22.91 14.89
CA GLY A 223 29.58 -22.07 15.74
C GLY A 223 29.21 -20.58 15.65
N PRO A 224 29.69 -19.76 16.61
CA PRO A 224 29.35 -18.33 16.71
C PRO A 224 29.89 -17.50 15.53
N ASP A 225 31.09 -17.83 15.04
CA ASP A 225 31.77 -17.14 13.94
C ASP A 225 30.99 -17.24 12.62
N ALA A 226 30.59 -18.45 12.25
CA ALA A 226 29.77 -18.70 11.07
C ALA A 226 28.37 -18.05 11.19
N LEU A 227 27.79 -18.06 12.41
CA LEU A 227 26.51 -17.40 12.67
C LEU A 227 26.61 -15.87 12.47
N ALA A 228 27.70 -15.25 12.92
CA ALA A 228 27.96 -13.83 12.74
C ALA A 228 28.15 -13.43 11.27
N CYS A 229 28.46 -14.40 10.40
CA CYS A 229 28.59 -14.20 8.97
C CYS A 229 27.26 -14.34 8.20
N LEU A 230 26.16 -14.75 8.84
CA LEU A 230 24.85 -14.77 8.21
C LEU A 230 24.29 -13.34 8.09
N ASP A 231 23.67 -13.02 6.96
CA ASP A 231 23.13 -11.69 6.69
C ASP A 231 21.58 -11.70 6.68
N ILE A 232 20.98 -12.31 5.66
CA ILE A 232 19.53 -12.55 5.58
C ILE A 232 19.26 -14.04 5.76
N VAL A 233 18.40 -14.38 6.72
CA VAL A 233 17.93 -15.75 6.99
C VAL A 233 16.41 -15.75 7.08
N LYS A 234 15.73 -16.34 6.09
CA LYS A 234 14.26 -16.39 6.04
C LYS A 234 13.73 -17.49 5.12
N VAL A 235 12.45 -17.78 5.19
CA VAL A 235 11.73 -18.61 4.20
C VAL A 235 10.60 -17.81 3.60
N ARG A 236 10.57 -17.67 2.28
CA ARG A 236 9.43 -17.06 1.58
C ARG A 236 8.43 -18.15 1.17
N ALA A 237 7.15 -17.87 1.30
CA ALA A 237 6.07 -18.74 0.86
C ALA A 237 5.23 -18.02 -0.20
N PHE A 238 5.03 -18.67 -1.33
CA PHE A 238 4.18 -18.19 -2.41
C PHE A 238 3.05 -19.18 -2.57
N GLY A 239 1.81 -18.74 -2.40
CA GLY A 239 0.66 -19.62 -2.36
C GLY A 239 -0.54 -19.15 -3.14
N ARG A 240 -1.39 -20.10 -3.52
CA ARG A 240 -2.71 -19.80 -4.06
C ARG A 240 -3.80 -20.53 -3.31
N LEU A 241 -4.82 -19.79 -2.89
CA LEU A 241 -6.06 -20.29 -2.35
C LEU A 241 -6.90 -20.85 -3.50
N VAL A 242 -7.22 -22.14 -3.42
CA VAL A 242 -8.09 -22.84 -4.35
C VAL A 242 -9.07 -23.67 -3.53
N ASP A 243 -10.36 -23.37 -3.64
CA ASP A 243 -11.44 -24.00 -2.87
C ASP A 243 -11.22 -23.93 -1.35
N ASP A 244 -10.95 -25.08 -0.73
CA ASP A 244 -10.80 -25.29 0.71
C ASP A 244 -9.33 -25.37 1.17
N ALA A 245 -8.36 -25.08 0.29
CA ALA A 245 -6.94 -25.21 0.60
C ALA A 245 -6.09 -24.13 -0.08
N ALA A 246 -4.97 -23.79 0.53
CA ALA A 246 -3.90 -23.02 -0.08
C ALA A 246 -2.78 -23.96 -0.55
N TRP A 247 -2.29 -23.74 -1.75
CA TRP A 247 -1.15 -24.45 -2.32
C TRP A 247 0.07 -23.55 -2.25
N PHE A 248 1.07 -23.89 -1.44
CA PHE A 248 2.27 -23.09 -1.24
C PHE A 248 3.52 -23.73 -1.85
N SER A 249 4.36 -22.92 -2.47
CA SER A 249 5.78 -23.20 -2.71
C SER A 249 6.63 -22.39 -1.74
N PHE A 250 7.70 -22.97 -1.23
CA PHE A 250 8.58 -22.37 -0.24
C PHE A 250 9.98 -22.15 -0.80
N VAL A 251 10.56 -20.98 -0.54
CA VAL A 251 11.91 -20.60 -0.95
C VAL A 251 12.69 -20.17 0.28
N PRO A 252 13.49 -21.06 0.89
CA PRO A 252 14.46 -20.67 1.91
C PRO A 252 15.55 -19.79 1.32
N ILE A 253 15.92 -18.73 2.05
CA ILE A 253 16.91 -17.75 1.63
C ILE A 253 17.90 -17.57 2.78
N VAL A 254 19.15 -17.98 2.53
CA VAL A 254 20.30 -17.69 3.38
C VAL A 254 21.34 -16.91 2.57
N THR A 255 21.71 -15.74 3.06
CA THR A 255 22.78 -14.91 2.50
C THR A 255 23.88 -14.67 3.52
N LEU A 256 25.08 -14.38 3.03
CA LEU A 256 26.26 -14.15 3.85
C LEU A 256 26.67 -12.68 3.78
N GLN A 257 27.23 -12.18 4.87
CA GLN A 257 27.96 -10.92 4.93
C GLN A 257 29.12 -10.93 3.91
N PRO A 258 29.73 -9.78 3.60
CA PRO A 258 30.96 -9.78 2.81
C PRO A 258 32.02 -10.70 3.43
N LEU A 259 32.62 -11.56 2.60
CA LEU A 259 33.64 -12.53 3.02
C LEU A 259 34.76 -12.56 1.98
N ASP A 260 35.98 -12.86 2.41
CA ASP A 260 37.06 -13.14 1.47
C ASP A 260 36.82 -14.47 0.72
N VAL A 261 37.40 -14.62 -0.47
CA VAL A 261 37.24 -15.85 -1.29
C VAL A 261 37.64 -17.09 -0.50
N ALA A 262 38.74 -17.02 0.24
CA ALA A 262 39.27 -18.14 1.01
C ALA A 262 38.31 -18.58 2.13
N GLY A 263 37.62 -17.64 2.77
CA GLY A 263 36.63 -17.87 3.82
C GLY A 263 35.39 -18.57 3.29
N VAL A 264 34.86 -18.09 2.17
CA VAL A 264 33.73 -18.75 1.50
C VAL A 264 34.09 -20.18 1.09
N GLU A 265 35.28 -20.38 0.52
CA GLU A 265 35.77 -21.71 0.15
C GLU A 265 35.93 -22.63 1.37
N ARG A 266 36.52 -22.14 2.47
CA ARG A 266 36.62 -22.90 3.73
C ARG A 266 35.24 -23.31 4.24
N CYS A 267 34.27 -22.40 4.20
CA CYS A 267 32.89 -22.67 4.62
C CYS A 267 32.24 -23.76 3.76
N ALA A 268 32.33 -23.62 2.44
CA ALA A 268 31.79 -24.58 1.48
C ALA A 268 32.38 -25.98 1.69
N ARG A 269 33.72 -26.07 1.75
CA ARG A 269 34.45 -27.33 1.92
C ARG A 269 34.11 -28.00 3.25
N HIS A 270 33.95 -27.23 4.33
CA HIS A 270 33.55 -27.79 5.61
C HIS A 270 32.14 -28.42 5.55
N ILE A 271 31.17 -27.74 4.93
CA ILE A 271 29.81 -28.28 4.76
C ILE A 271 29.85 -29.55 3.89
N ILE A 272 30.61 -29.53 2.79
CA ILE A 272 30.77 -30.67 1.87
C ILE A 272 31.43 -31.85 2.59
N GLN A 273 32.52 -31.63 3.33
CA GLN A 273 33.20 -32.69 4.08
C GLN A 273 32.26 -33.35 5.09
N ARG A 274 31.46 -32.57 5.82
CA ARG A 274 30.48 -33.11 6.77
C ARG A 274 29.36 -33.89 6.08
N LEU A 275 28.97 -33.50 4.86
CA LEU A 275 28.04 -34.28 4.05
C LEU A 275 28.63 -35.64 3.68
N GLU A 276 29.89 -35.70 3.28
CA GLU A 276 30.59 -36.96 3.01
C GLU A 276 30.67 -37.84 4.26
N GLU A 277 31.02 -37.27 5.42
CA GLU A 277 31.05 -37.95 6.72
C GLU A 277 29.68 -38.49 7.14
N SER A 278 28.59 -37.81 6.74
CA SER A 278 27.21 -38.25 6.99
C SER A 278 26.72 -39.37 6.05
N GLY A 279 27.55 -39.81 5.11
CA GLY A 279 27.23 -40.91 4.18
C GLY A 279 26.67 -40.47 2.83
N ALA A 280 26.83 -39.21 2.42
CA ALA A 280 26.38 -38.72 1.11
C ALA A 280 27.20 -39.24 -0.10
N GLY A 281 28.26 -40.01 0.14
CA GLY A 281 29.21 -40.47 -0.89
C GLY A 281 30.26 -39.39 -1.23
N PRO A 282 31.22 -39.69 -2.12
CA PRO A 282 32.30 -38.76 -2.48
C PRO A 282 31.80 -37.57 -3.31
N LEU A 283 32.15 -36.35 -2.89
CA LEU A 283 31.71 -35.08 -3.46
C LEU A 283 32.85 -34.28 -4.13
N ASP A 284 34.01 -34.90 -4.37
CA ASP A 284 35.12 -34.33 -5.17
C ASP A 284 34.66 -33.79 -6.54
N SER A 285 33.66 -34.47 -7.11
CA SER A 285 32.72 -34.01 -8.14
C SER A 285 32.38 -32.53 -8.16
N LEU A 286 31.69 -32.18 -7.08
CA LEU A 286 31.09 -30.88 -6.83
C LEU A 286 32.18 -29.84 -6.67
N VAL A 287 33.22 -30.15 -5.90
CA VAL A 287 34.39 -29.29 -5.69
C VAL A 287 35.13 -29.00 -7.00
N GLY A 288 35.38 -30.02 -7.81
CA GLY A 288 36.11 -29.90 -9.08
C GLY A 288 35.36 -29.12 -10.17
N ALA A 289 34.04 -28.96 -10.02
CA ALA A 289 33.20 -28.19 -10.95
C ALA A 289 33.20 -26.68 -10.66
N ILE A 290 33.69 -26.25 -9.50
CA ILE A 290 33.71 -24.83 -9.09
C ILE A 290 35.04 -24.21 -9.49
N ARG A 291 35.02 -23.34 -10.49
CA ARG A 291 36.22 -22.62 -10.97
C ARG A 291 36.25 -21.16 -10.55
N GLU A 292 35.10 -20.52 -10.47
CA GLU A 292 34.97 -19.10 -10.16
C GLU A 292 34.70 -18.87 -8.67
N PRO A 293 35.25 -17.80 -8.06
CA PRO A 293 34.95 -17.43 -6.67
C PRO A 293 33.45 -17.28 -6.37
N ILE A 294 32.68 -16.77 -7.35
CA ILE A 294 31.22 -16.60 -7.23
C ILE A 294 30.50 -17.95 -7.10
N GLY A 295 31.00 -19.00 -7.77
CA GLY A 295 30.45 -20.35 -7.70
C GLY A 295 30.51 -20.93 -6.27
N TRP A 296 31.60 -20.67 -5.54
CA TRP A 296 31.74 -21.07 -4.14
C TRP A 296 30.67 -20.43 -3.25
N LEU A 297 30.44 -19.13 -3.40
CA LEU A 297 29.41 -18.44 -2.60
C LEU A 297 28.02 -18.99 -2.89
N ARG A 298 27.70 -19.23 -4.16
CA ARG A 298 26.37 -19.76 -4.55
C ARG A 298 26.09 -21.14 -3.99
N ILE A 299 27.05 -22.07 -4.08
CA ILE A 299 26.86 -23.42 -3.53
C ILE A 299 26.71 -23.36 -2.02
N THR A 300 27.52 -22.57 -1.32
CA THR A 300 27.40 -22.40 0.14
C THR A 300 26.02 -21.88 0.51
N GLN A 301 25.54 -20.82 -0.14
CA GLN A 301 24.21 -20.27 0.10
C GLN A 301 23.10 -21.26 -0.24
N TYR A 302 23.24 -22.02 -1.32
CA TYR A 302 22.27 -23.04 -1.73
C TYR A 302 22.15 -24.14 -0.67
N LEU A 303 23.27 -24.69 -0.20
CA LEU A 303 23.30 -25.75 0.83
C LEU A 303 22.74 -25.26 2.17
N LEU A 304 23.12 -24.05 2.62
CA LEU A 304 22.57 -23.45 3.84
C LEU A 304 21.06 -23.20 3.72
N SER A 305 20.60 -22.77 2.54
CA SER A 305 19.17 -22.56 2.26
C SER A 305 18.42 -23.88 2.20
N SER A 306 18.97 -24.94 1.59
CA SER A 306 18.38 -26.28 1.59
C SER A 306 18.19 -26.80 3.01
N ALA A 307 19.21 -26.64 3.87
CA ALA A 307 19.13 -27.01 5.27
C ALA A 307 18.02 -26.23 6.01
N LEU A 308 18.01 -24.90 5.89
CA LEU A 308 16.99 -24.06 6.53
C LEU A 308 15.57 -24.45 6.08
N GLY A 309 15.38 -24.67 4.78
CA GLY A 309 14.10 -25.06 4.22
C GLY A 309 13.66 -26.46 4.66
N GLY A 310 14.59 -27.42 4.76
CA GLY A 310 14.30 -28.72 5.35
C GLY A 310 13.75 -28.59 6.78
N ARG A 311 14.40 -27.76 7.61
CA ARG A 311 13.98 -27.52 9.01
C ARG A 311 12.61 -26.89 9.10
N PHE A 312 12.35 -25.93 8.23
CA PHE A 312 11.05 -25.30 8.08
C PHE A 312 9.95 -26.30 7.67
N LEU A 313 10.20 -27.11 6.63
CA LEU A 313 9.24 -28.10 6.14
C LEU A 313 8.93 -29.17 7.18
N ARG A 314 9.94 -29.63 7.95
CA ARG A 314 9.73 -30.56 9.08
C ARG A 314 8.92 -29.93 10.22
N SER A 315 9.20 -28.67 10.55
CA SER A 315 8.42 -27.90 11.54
C SER A 315 6.93 -27.86 11.17
N ILE A 316 6.62 -27.55 9.91
CA ILE A 316 5.24 -27.48 9.42
C ILE A 316 4.58 -28.86 9.41
N ALA A 317 5.28 -29.88 8.91
CA ALA A 317 4.75 -31.25 8.85
C ALA A 317 4.41 -31.78 10.25
N SER A 318 5.19 -31.41 11.27
CA SER A 318 4.90 -31.76 12.67
C SER A 318 3.72 -30.97 13.26
N SER A 319 3.47 -29.75 12.77
CA SER A 319 2.44 -28.84 13.27
C SER A 319 1.05 -29.08 12.64
N ILE A 320 1.00 -29.67 11.44
CA ILE A 320 -0.24 -29.87 10.67
C ILE A 320 -0.53 -31.36 10.50
N HIS A 321 -1.61 -31.83 11.12
CA HIS A 321 -1.97 -33.25 11.12
C HIS A 321 -2.24 -33.79 9.71
N GLY A 322 -1.47 -34.81 9.31
CA GLY A 322 -1.63 -35.52 8.03
C GLY A 322 -1.08 -34.76 6.82
N LEU A 323 -0.21 -33.76 7.04
CA LEU A 323 0.58 -33.16 5.96
C LEU A 323 1.71 -34.12 5.56
N PRO A 324 1.87 -34.47 4.27
CA PRO A 324 2.99 -35.28 3.84
C PRO A 324 4.31 -34.53 4.03
N THR A 325 5.41 -35.25 4.25
CA THR A 325 6.74 -34.67 4.15
C THR A 325 6.96 -34.19 2.72
N VAL A 326 7.23 -32.90 2.56
CA VAL A 326 7.47 -32.27 1.25
C VAL A 326 8.96 -31.99 1.10
N GLY A 327 9.52 -32.31 -0.06
CA GLY A 327 10.91 -32.03 -0.42
C GLY A 327 11.06 -30.83 -1.36
N PHE A 328 12.29 -30.60 -1.83
CA PHE A 328 12.58 -29.65 -2.90
C PHE A 328 12.24 -30.24 -4.28
N LEU A 329 12.08 -29.38 -5.28
CA LEU A 329 11.82 -29.78 -6.67
C LEU A 329 13.10 -30.29 -7.34
N ASP A 330 13.08 -31.54 -7.81
CA ASP A 330 14.20 -32.24 -8.50
C ASP A 330 14.54 -31.71 -9.91
N ARG A 331 14.13 -30.48 -10.22
CA ARG A 331 14.43 -29.83 -11.51
C ARG A 331 15.10 -28.48 -11.35
N GLU A 332 15.04 -27.87 -10.18
CA GLU A 332 15.50 -26.49 -10.01
C GLU A 332 17.03 -26.43 -9.95
N ALA A 333 17.70 -27.39 -9.29
CA ALA A 333 19.16 -27.39 -9.26
C ALA A 333 19.77 -27.62 -10.66
N PRO A 334 19.28 -28.56 -11.50
CA PRO A 334 19.70 -28.69 -12.89
C PRO A 334 19.60 -27.41 -13.72
N ILE A 335 18.58 -26.59 -13.47
CA ILE A 335 18.36 -25.33 -14.20
C ILE A 335 19.41 -24.27 -13.84
N HIS A 336 19.90 -24.25 -12.61
CA HIS A 336 20.86 -23.24 -12.14
C HIS A 336 22.32 -23.68 -12.20
N PHE A 337 22.58 -24.97 -12.03
CA PHE A 337 23.93 -25.51 -11.89
C PHE A 337 24.33 -26.41 -13.07
N GLY A 338 23.41 -26.67 -14.00
CA GLY A 338 23.59 -27.61 -15.10
C GLY A 338 23.13 -29.04 -14.73
N PRO A 339 22.80 -29.89 -15.71
CA PRO A 339 22.19 -31.20 -15.46
C PRO A 339 23.02 -32.15 -14.59
N GLU A 340 24.35 -32.16 -14.73
CA GLU A 340 25.21 -33.04 -13.95
C GLU A 340 25.35 -32.56 -12.50
N LEU A 341 25.69 -31.28 -12.31
CA LEU A 341 25.92 -30.70 -10.99
C LEU A 341 24.61 -30.60 -10.18
N GLY A 342 23.51 -30.27 -10.85
CA GLY A 342 22.18 -30.15 -10.26
C GLY A 342 21.70 -31.44 -9.62
N LYS A 343 21.83 -32.58 -10.32
CA LYS A 343 21.47 -33.91 -9.77
C LYS A 343 22.26 -34.26 -8.51
N ARG A 344 23.54 -33.87 -8.47
CA ARG A 344 24.39 -34.07 -7.28
C ARG A 344 23.91 -33.19 -6.12
N LEU A 345 23.64 -31.91 -6.37
CA LEU A 345 23.12 -30.98 -5.36
C LEU A 345 21.76 -31.43 -4.80
N GLU A 346 20.88 -31.97 -5.63
CA GLU A 346 19.60 -32.56 -5.19
C GLU A 346 19.81 -33.73 -4.25
N SER A 347 20.72 -34.66 -4.59
CA SER A 347 21.03 -35.84 -3.78
C SER A 347 21.53 -35.51 -2.36
N ILE A 348 22.14 -34.33 -2.17
CA ILE A 348 22.71 -33.90 -0.89
C ILE A 348 21.86 -32.86 -0.14
N SER A 349 20.78 -32.37 -0.76
CA SER A 349 19.91 -31.34 -0.17
C SER A 349 19.17 -31.79 1.10
N ALA A 350 18.73 -33.05 1.17
CA ALA A 350 18.09 -33.63 2.36
C ALA A 350 19.09 -33.99 3.48
N PRO A 351 20.26 -34.58 3.19
CA PRO A 351 21.34 -34.71 4.16
C PRO A 351 21.85 -33.36 4.71
N ALA A 352 21.83 -32.28 3.91
CA ALA A 352 22.31 -30.96 4.33
C ALA A 352 21.63 -30.44 5.60
N GLU A 353 20.34 -30.71 5.78
CA GLU A 353 19.66 -30.33 7.02
C GLU A 353 20.24 -31.03 8.26
N HIS A 354 20.54 -32.33 8.16
CA HIS A 354 21.11 -33.09 9.28
C HIS A 354 22.52 -32.62 9.61
N VAL A 355 23.30 -32.21 8.61
CA VAL A 355 24.64 -31.66 8.81
C VAL A 355 24.58 -30.27 9.46
N VAL A 356 23.70 -29.39 8.99
CA VAL A 356 23.63 -28.00 9.46
C VAL A 356 22.89 -27.87 10.78
N PHE A 357 21.91 -28.72 11.10
CA PHE A 357 21.17 -28.68 12.37
C PHE A 357 21.52 -29.83 13.35
N GLY A 358 22.39 -30.75 12.94
CA GLY A 358 22.83 -31.86 13.79
C GLY A 358 23.69 -31.40 14.96
N ALA A 359 23.53 -32.03 16.12
CA ALA A 359 24.38 -31.77 17.27
C ALA A 359 25.83 -32.19 16.95
N LEU A 360 26.77 -31.27 17.16
CA LEU A 360 28.19 -31.58 17.17
C LEU A 360 28.54 -32.38 18.43
N SER A 361 29.54 -33.25 18.35
CA SER A 361 30.30 -33.62 19.54
C SER A 361 31.03 -32.38 20.07
N ASP A 362 31.18 -32.23 21.38
CA ASP A 362 31.86 -31.08 21.99
C ASP A 362 33.29 -30.85 21.44
N ASP A 363 33.91 -31.88 20.85
CA ASP A 363 35.26 -31.83 20.23
C ASP A 363 35.28 -31.48 18.73
N ALA A 364 34.14 -31.19 18.09
CA ALA A 364 34.11 -30.92 16.65
C ALA A 364 34.63 -29.50 16.33
N PRO A 365 35.56 -29.35 15.36
CA PRO A 365 36.15 -28.07 15.04
C PRO A 365 35.12 -27.11 14.41
N HIS A 366 34.91 -25.96 15.03
CA HIS A 366 34.14 -24.85 14.45
C HIS A 366 34.88 -24.21 13.27
N ILE A 367 34.13 -23.69 12.29
CA ILE A 367 34.72 -22.94 11.18
C ILE A 367 35.05 -21.52 11.67
N ALA A 368 36.32 -21.16 11.66
CA ALA A 368 36.74 -19.77 11.86
C ALA A 368 36.40 -18.93 10.61
N LEU A 369 35.41 -18.05 10.76
CA LEU A 369 34.89 -17.16 9.72
C LEU A 369 34.67 -15.77 10.31
N ASN A 370 35.13 -14.74 9.59
CA ASN A 370 34.91 -13.36 9.99
C ASN A 370 34.37 -12.56 8.80
N PRO A 371 33.39 -11.67 9.01
CA PRO A 371 32.98 -10.71 7.99
C PRO A 371 34.18 -9.89 7.52
N ALA A 372 34.38 -9.82 6.20
CA ALA A 372 35.37 -8.97 5.59
C ALA A 372 34.88 -7.52 5.50
N GLU A 373 35.81 -6.57 5.45
CA GLU A 373 35.48 -5.20 5.11
C GLU A 373 35.16 -5.05 3.61
N LEU A 374 34.23 -4.16 3.29
CA LEU A 374 33.96 -3.79 1.91
C LEU A 374 35.18 -3.07 1.29
N PRO A 375 35.51 -3.34 0.02
CA PRO A 375 36.57 -2.60 -0.69
C PRO A 375 36.34 -1.08 -0.68
N SER A 376 37.43 -0.30 -0.71
CA SER A 376 37.39 1.18 -0.70
C SER A 376 36.51 1.75 -1.79
N ASP A 377 36.62 1.21 -3.00
CA ASP A 377 35.92 1.71 -4.18
C ASP A 377 34.42 1.46 -4.08
N VAL A 378 34.03 0.35 -3.45
CA VAL A 378 32.62 0.03 -3.15
C VAL A 378 32.07 1.01 -2.11
N LYS A 379 32.84 1.30 -1.05
CA LYS A 379 32.46 2.28 -0.02
C LYS A 379 32.28 3.68 -0.63
N LEU A 380 33.23 4.14 -1.44
CA LEU A 380 33.19 5.45 -2.11
C LEU A 380 32.00 5.57 -3.07
N ARG A 381 31.80 4.57 -3.93
CA ARG A 381 30.69 4.51 -4.88
C ARG A 381 29.33 4.57 -4.17
N THR A 382 29.21 3.86 -3.06
CA THR A 382 27.98 3.83 -2.26
C THR A 382 27.73 5.14 -1.54
N ALA A 383 28.77 5.77 -0.98
CA ALA A 383 28.67 7.08 -0.35
C ALA A 383 28.27 8.18 -1.36
N ALA A 384 28.84 8.15 -2.57
CA ALA A 384 28.49 9.09 -3.62
C ALA A 384 27.00 8.98 -4.02
N LEU A 385 26.48 7.75 -4.12
CA LEU A 385 25.05 7.52 -4.41
C LEU A 385 24.15 8.12 -3.32
N PHE A 386 24.45 7.86 -2.06
CA PHE A 386 23.62 8.30 -0.94
C PHE A 386 23.67 9.81 -0.71
N ASN A 387 24.83 10.45 -0.90
CA ASN A 387 24.95 11.90 -0.79
C ASN A 387 24.09 12.65 -1.82
N ASP A 388 23.97 12.11 -3.05
CA ASP A 388 23.13 12.69 -4.10
C ASP A 388 21.63 12.39 -3.84
N ALA A 389 21.30 11.21 -3.31
CA ALA A 389 19.92 10.87 -2.89
C ALA A 389 19.43 11.73 -1.71
N ASP A 390 20.33 12.22 -0.88
CA ASP A 390 20.05 13.12 0.25
C ASP A 390 20.04 14.62 -0.14
N ALA A 391 20.41 14.98 -1.38
CA ALA A 391 20.51 16.38 -1.79
C ALA A 391 19.12 17.05 -1.90
N PRO A 392 18.85 18.17 -1.18
CA PRO A 392 17.59 18.87 -1.31
C PRO A 392 17.48 19.53 -2.68
N ALA A 393 16.41 19.21 -3.41
CA ALA A 393 15.98 19.97 -4.58
C ALA A 393 15.60 21.40 -4.12
N ASP A 394 16.52 22.33 -4.31
CA ASP A 394 16.40 23.79 -4.15
C ASP A 394 15.87 24.31 -2.79
N GLY A 395 16.81 24.61 -1.88
CA GLY A 395 16.98 25.96 -1.30
C GLY A 395 15.81 26.72 -0.67
N ILE A 396 14.68 26.10 -0.34
CA ILE A 396 13.55 26.77 0.32
C ILE A 396 13.39 26.19 1.73
N MET A 397 13.79 26.96 2.74
CA MET A 397 13.42 26.76 4.13
C MET A 397 11.88 26.78 4.26
N LEU A 398 11.26 25.61 4.25
CA LEU A 398 10.01 25.38 4.97
C LEU A 398 10.41 25.09 6.41
N SER A 399 9.82 25.83 7.35
CA SER A 399 10.18 25.84 8.77
C SER A 399 10.50 24.46 9.33
N SER A 400 11.74 24.34 9.78
CA SER A 400 12.34 23.20 10.46
C SER A 400 11.65 22.94 11.80
N SER A 401 10.81 21.91 11.87
CA SER A 401 10.50 21.23 13.15
C SER A 401 10.06 19.77 13.03
N HIS A 402 10.04 19.17 11.83
CA HIS A 402 9.79 17.74 11.67
C HIS A 402 10.87 17.09 10.80
N PRO A 403 11.44 15.93 11.22
CA PRO A 403 12.32 15.15 10.36
C PRO A 403 11.58 14.81 9.05
N SER A 404 12.32 14.75 7.94
CA SER A 404 11.83 14.45 6.59
C SER A 404 10.77 13.36 6.60
N SER A 405 9.53 13.76 6.31
CA SER A 405 8.31 12.97 6.51
C SER A 405 8.07 11.89 5.43
N GLY A 406 9.13 11.20 4.97
CA GLY A 406 9.08 10.16 3.93
C GLY A 406 8.91 8.75 4.49
N SER A 407 8.26 7.84 3.73
CA SER A 407 8.16 6.41 4.07
C SER A 407 9.46 5.68 3.75
N ILE A 408 9.89 4.77 4.63
CA ILE A 408 11.15 4.03 4.49
C ILE A 408 11.21 3.16 3.23
N GLU A 409 10.06 2.70 2.72
CA GLU A 409 10.00 1.98 1.45
C GLU A 409 10.16 2.89 0.25
N THR A 410 9.64 4.12 0.31
CA THR A 410 9.89 5.12 -0.74
C THR A 410 11.38 5.42 -0.78
N ASP A 411 11.98 5.80 0.35
CA ASP A 411 13.42 6.08 0.43
C ASP A 411 14.28 4.88 0.01
N PHE A 412 13.84 3.64 0.30
CA PHE A 412 14.53 2.44 -0.17
C PHE A 412 14.36 2.22 -1.69
N SER A 413 13.17 2.45 -2.25
CA SER A 413 12.94 2.36 -3.70
C SER A 413 13.75 3.41 -4.47
N GLU A 414 13.88 4.62 -3.91
CA GLU A 414 14.67 5.73 -4.48
C GLU A 414 16.15 5.36 -4.65
N ILE A 415 16.72 4.50 -3.80
CA ILE A 415 18.10 4.02 -3.98
C ILE A 415 18.25 3.35 -5.36
N PHE A 416 17.27 2.56 -5.78
CA PHE A 416 17.31 1.87 -7.07
C PHE A 416 17.02 2.80 -8.24
N LEU A 417 16.18 3.82 -8.05
CA LEU A 417 15.97 4.87 -9.06
C LEU A 417 17.24 5.68 -9.28
N ALA A 418 17.91 6.09 -8.21
CA ALA A 418 19.20 6.77 -8.28
C ALA A 418 20.27 5.90 -8.97
N LEU A 419 20.27 4.57 -8.74
CA LEU A 419 21.12 3.65 -9.48
C LEU A 419 20.81 3.63 -10.98
N PHE A 420 19.53 3.57 -11.35
CA PHE A 420 19.10 3.60 -12.75
C PHE A 420 19.52 4.89 -13.43
N GLU A 421 19.19 6.05 -12.87
CA GLU A 421 19.52 7.36 -13.47
C GLU A 421 21.04 7.57 -13.59
N ARG A 422 21.80 7.16 -12.57
CA ARG A 422 23.24 7.41 -12.51
C ARG A 422 24.07 6.46 -13.35
N TYR A 423 23.63 5.22 -13.52
CA TYR A 423 24.45 4.17 -14.13
C TYR A 423 23.82 3.60 -15.41
N GLU A 424 22.51 3.34 -15.45
CA GLU A 424 21.87 2.73 -16.63
C GLU A 424 21.82 3.70 -17.80
N ILE A 425 21.26 4.90 -17.59
CA ILE A 425 21.08 5.89 -18.67
C ILE A 425 22.44 6.26 -19.30
N PRO A 426 23.48 6.63 -18.53
CA PRO A 426 24.77 6.97 -19.13
C PRO A 426 25.44 5.80 -19.87
N ALA A 427 25.23 4.56 -19.42
CA ALA A 427 25.78 3.40 -20.12
C ALA A 427 25.11 3.13 -21.47
N ARG A 428 23.82 3.50 -21.62
CA ARG A 428 23.14 3.45 -22.91
C ARG A 428 23.79 4.43 -23.89
N ASP A 429 24.14 5.62 -23.43
CA ASP A 429 24.85 6.62 -24.24
C ASP A 429 26.28 6.18 -24.60
N GLU A 430 27.02 5.58 -23.65
CA GLU A 430 28.34 4.99 -23.91
C GLU A 430 28.29 3.90 -24.98
N ALA A 431 27.32 2.98 -24.88
CA ALA A 431 27.13 1.89 -25.82
C ALA A 431 26.78 2.40 -27.22
N ARG A 432 25.90 3.40 -27.35
CA ARG A 432 25.60 4.06 -28.63
C ARG A 432 26.84 4.72 -29.25
N ARG A 433 27.67 5.35 -28.42
CA ARG A 433 28.88 6.05 -28.87
C ARG A 433 29.98 5.07 -29.32
N LEU A 434 30.15 3.95 -28.61
CA LEU A 434 31.29 3.04 -28.78
C LEU A 434 30.98 1.77 -29.58
N GLY A 435 29.70 1.40 -29.75
CA GLY A 435 29.30 0.13 -30.36
C GLY A 435 29.95 -1.07 -29.67
N SER A 436 30.43 -2.04 -30.44
CA SER A 436 31.14 -3.23 -29.94
C SER A 436 32.38 -2.92 -29.09
N GLY A 437 33.00 -1.76 -29.31
CA GLY A 437 34.15 -1.28 -28.54
C GLY A 437 33.86 -1.15 -27.05
N VAL A 438 32.60 -0.95 -26.64
CA VAL A 438 32.20 -0.81 -25.23
C VAL A 438 32.53 -2.05 -24.39
N LEU A 439 32.59 -3.24 -25.02
CA LEU A 439 32.88 -4.50 -24.34
C LEU A 439 34.34 -4.61 -23.86
N VAL A 440 35.24 -3.85 -24.51
CA VAL A 440 36.69 -3.88 -24.26
C VAL A 440 37.27 -2.53 -23.84
N ALA A 441 36.51 -1.42 -23.99
CA ALA A 441 36.92 -0.05 -23.68
C ALA A 441 37.34 0.12 -22.22
N ASP A 442 38.47 0.76 -21.94
CA ASP A 442 38.96 0.96 -20.58
C ASP A 442 37.90 1.59 -19.65
N PRO A 443 37.80 1.23 -18.35
CA PRO A 443 36.92 1.91 -17.41
C PRO A 443 37.06 3.44 -17.37
N GLU A 444 38.18 4.02 -17.79
CA GLU A 444 38.32 5.48 -17.95
C GLU A 444 37.51 6.02 -19.15
N ASP A 445 37.42 5.27 -20.24
CA ASP A 445 36.72 5.64 -21.48
C ASP A 445 35.23 5.27 -21.48
N ALA A 446 34.85 4.27 -20.69
CA ALA A 446 33.49 3.75 -20.54
C ALA A 446 33.21 3.34 -19.07
N PRO A 447 33.14 4.30 -18.13
CA PRO A 447 32.98 4.03 -16.69
C PRO A 447 31.72 3.22 -16.34
N PHE A 448 30.69 3.26 -17.17
CA PHE A 448 29.40 2.62 -16.89
C PHE A 448 29.20 1.28 -17.60
N ARG A 449 30.16 0.82 -18.42
CA ARG A 449 30.09 -0.46 -19.17
C ARG A 449 29.76 -1.68 -18.30
N ASP A 450 30.22 -1.69 -17.05
CA ASP A 450 30.11 -2.83 -16.11
C ASP A 450 29.00 -2.68 -15.06
N ARG A 451 28.09 -1.71 -15.23
CA ARG A 451 27.03 -1.41 -14.26
C ARG A 451 26.21 -2.63 -13.81
N LEU A 452 25.91 -3.56 -14.72
CA LEU A 452 25.09 -4.74 -14.42
C LEU A 452 25.84 -5.81 -13.61
N LEU A 453 27.16 -5.70 -13.52
CA LEU A 453 28.02 -6.52 -12.67
C LEU A 453 28.27 -5.88 -11.30
N LYS A 454 27.80 -4.65 -11.10
CA LYS A 454 27.99 -3.86 -9.88
C LYS A 454 26.64 -3.57 -9.23
N GLY A 455 26.66 -3.38 -7.92
CA GLY A 455 25.46 -3.04 -7.14
C GLY A 455 25.83 -2.48 -5.78
N ILE A 456 24.81 -2.25 -4.95
CA ILE A 456 24.98 -1.77 -3.58
C ILE A 456 24.89 -2.94 -2.60
N PRO A 457 25.89 -3.12 -1.70
CA PRO A 457 25.84 -4.16 -0.67
C PRO A 457 24.65 -3.97 0.27
N TRP A 458 24.04 -5.07 0.73
CA TRP A 458 22.95 -5.05 1.70
C TRP A 458 23.28 -4.20 2.93
N ARG A 459 24.47 -4.45 3.50
CA ARG A 459 24.98 -3.76 4.68
C ARG A 459 24.92 -2.24 4.53
N SER A 460 25.39 -1.73 3.39
CA SER A 460 25.42 -0.29 3.12
C SER A 460 24.02 0.32 3.00
N ILE A 461 23.05 -0.41 2.42
CA ILE A 461 21.64 0.02 2.36
C ILE A 461 21.08 0.14 3.79
N THR A 462 21.26 -0.89 4.61
CA THR A 462 20.71 -0.91 5.98
C THR A 462 21.34 0.18 6.86
N GLU A 463 22.65 0.40 6.75
CA GLU A 463 23.36 1.43 7.51
C GLU A 463 22.93 2.84 7.10
N HIS A 464 22.74 3.09 5.80
CA HIS A 464 22.26 4.38 5.31
C HIS A 464 20.83 4.68 5.78
N LEU A 465 19.89 3.74 5.63
CA LEU A 465 18.51 3.93 6.07
C LEU A 465 18.41 4.04 7.59
N ALA A 466 19.20 3.28 8.36
CA ALA A 466 19.25 3.41 9.81
C ALA A 466 19.69 4.84 10.23
N LYS A 467 20.74 5.36 9.58
CA LYS A 467 21.23 6.73 9.81
C LYS A 467 20.18 7.78 9.42
N ARG A 468 19.51 7.62 8.29
CA ARG A 468 18.50 8.58 7.79
C ARG A 468 17.29 8.69 8.71
N TYR A 469 16.90 7.58 9.34
CA TYR A 469 15.76 7.51 10.26
C TYR A 469 16.14 7.66 11.75
N ASP A 470 17.41 8.00 12.04
CA ASP A 470 17.94 8.12 13.41
C ASP A 470 17.60 6.90 14.28
N THR A 471 17.81 5.70 13.74
CA THR A 471 17.48 4.43 14.39
C THR A 471 18.68 3.48 14.42
N GLU A 472 18.67 2.54 15.35
CA GLU A 472 19.73 1.52 15.44
C GLU A 472 19.57 0.48 14.31
N ASN A 473 20.69 0.09 13.69
CA ASN A 473 20.71 -0.97 12.67
C ASN A 473 20.66 -2.37 13.30
N ASP A 474 19.62 -2.62 14.09
CA ASP A 474 19.43 -3.86 14.84
C ASP A 474 18.84 -5.00 13.98
N VAL A 475 18.52 -6.15 14.60
CA VAL A 475 17.93 -7.29 13.89
C VAL A 475 16.50 -7.00 13.43
N HIS A 476 15.71 -6.24 14.20
CA HIS A 476 14.32 -5.94 13.87
C HIS A 476 14.22 -5.00 12.67
N PHE A 477 15.05 -3.96 12.65
CA PHE A 477 15.13 -3.00 11.55
C PHE A 477 15.59 -3.69 10.26
N ARG A 478 16.63 -4.53 10.32
CA ARG A 478 17.08 -5.32 9.15
C ARG A 478 16.03 -6.30 8.64
N ARG A 479 15.24 -6.92 9.54
CA ARG A 479 14.10 -7.77 9.12
C ARG A 479 13.02 -6.97 8.42
N LEU A 480 12.68 -5.77 8.92
CA LEU A 480 11.74 -4.86 8.26
C LEU A 480 12.23 -4.50 6.86
N LEU A 481 13.48 -4.06 6.72
CA LEU A 481 14.07 -3.75 5.41
C LEU A 481 14.07 -4.98 4.50
N SER A 482 14.36 -6.18 5.03
CA SER A 482 14.35 -7.41 4.24
C SER A 482 12.96 -7.78 3.70
N LEU A 483 11.89 -7.40 4.42
CA LEU A 483 10.51 -7.54 3.94
C LEU A 483 10.19 -6.53 2.82
N ILE A 484 10.68 -5.30 2.93
CA ILE A 484 10.54 -4.29 1.87
C ILE A 484 11.26 -4.78 0.61
N LEU A 485 12.51 -5.24 0.77
CA LEU A 485 13.31 -5.80 -0.32
C LEU A 485 12.60 -6.97 -1.02
N ASP A 486 11.84 -7.80 -0.31
CA ASP A 486 11.02 -8.86 -0.94
C ASP A 486 9.97 -8.30 -1.88
N GLY A 487 9.29 -7.22 -1.47
CA GLY A 487 8.35 -6.48 -2.32
C GLY A 487 9.04 -5.88 -3.54
N LEU A 488 10.20 -5.24 -3.36
CA LEU A 488 10.96 -4.63 -4.46
C LEU A 488 11.47 -5.67 -5.45
N ASN A 489 11.92 -6.85 -4.98
CA ASN A 489 12.33 -7.96 -5.83
C ASN A 489 11.13 -8.54 -6.61
N ASP A 490 9.98 -8.71 -5.97
CA ASP A 490 8.76 -9.23 -6.62
C ASP A 490 8.19 -8.28 -7.67
N LEU A 491 8.47 -6.98 -7.54
CA LEU A 491 8.11 -5.93 -8.48
C LEU A 491 9.16 -5.69 -9.57
N GLY A 492 10.30 -6.40 -9.55
CA GLY A 492 11.38 -6.21 -10.50
C GLY A 492 12.21 -4.93 -10.30
N ILE A 493 11.96 -4.15 -9.24
CA ILE A 493 12.68 -2.89 -8.93
C ILE A 493 14.12 -3.18 -8.52
N SER A 494 14.31 -4.22 -7.69
CA SER A 494 15.60 -4.63 -7.18
C SER A 494 15.98 -5.98 -7.77
N VAL A 495 17.23 -6.09 -8.25
CA VAL A 495 17.76 -7.33 -8.79
C VAL A 495 18.96 -7.78 -7.94
N PRO A 496 18.85 -8.90 -7.19
CA PRO A 496 19.98 -9.41 -6.43
C PRO A 496 21.03 -10.03 -7.36
N ILE A 497 22.29 -9.62 -7.14
CA ILE A 497 23.48 -10.10 -7.83
C ILE A 497 24.54 -10.55 -6.82
N THR A 498 25.54 -11.26 -7.30
CA THR A 498 26.74 -11.64 -6.52
C THR A 498 27.93 -10.93 -7.12
N CYS A 499 28.69 -10.21 -6.29
CA CYS A 499 29.87 -9.46 -6.71
C CYS A 499 31.14 -10.12 -6.16
N CYS A 500 32.23 -10.02 -6.92
CA CYS A 500 33.59 -10.30 -6.46
C CYS A 500 34.47 -9.09 -6.82
N GLU A 501 34.80 -8.25 -5.84
CA GLU A 501 35.64 -7.06 -6.03
C GLU A 501 36.82 -7.13 -5.03
N ALA A 502 38.04 -6.96 -5.51
CA ALA A 502 39.27 -7.01 -4.70
C ALA A 502 39.40 -8.27 -3.80
N GLY A 503 38.95 -9.44 -4.28
CA GLY A 503 39.00 -10.70 -3.52
C GLY A 503 37.95 -10.83 -2.42
N ILE A 504 36.96 -9.92 -2.38
CA ILE A 504 35.83 -9.97 -1.44
C ILE A 504 34.55 -10.33 -2.20
N LEU A 505 33.84 -11.34 -1.70
CA LEU A 505 32.56 -11.82 -2.18
C LEU A 505 31.42 -11.28 -1.33
N TYR A 506 30.38 -10.74 -1.96
CA TYR A 506 29.20 -10.25 -1.25
C TYR A 506 27.95 -10.27 -2.13
N ARG A 507 26.79 -10.25 -1.48
CA ARG A 507 25.51 -9.97 -2.14
C ARG A 507 25.31 -8.47 -2.28
N ALA A 508 24.94 -8.07 -3.48
CA ALA A 508 24.60 -6.69 -3.81
C ALA A 508 23.28 -6.65 -4.57
N TYR A 509 22.69 -5.47 -4.62
CA TYR A 509 21.44 -5.22 -5.32
C TYR A 509 21.65 -4.10 -6.34
N ARG A 510 21.23 -4.36 -7.57
CA ARG A 510 21.20 -3.36 -8.64
C ARG A 510 19.76 -2.97 -8.96
N HIS A 511 19.60 -1.89 -9.72
CA HIS A 511 18.31 -1.56 -10.32
C HIS A 511 17.87 -2.69 -11.27
N GLY A 512 16.58 -2.99 -11.28
CA GLY A 512 15.96 -3.68 -12.40
C GLY A 512 15.55 -2.72 -13.49
N GLU A 513 15.06 -3.27 -14.59
CA GLU A 513 14.54 -2.50 -15.74
C GLU A 513 13.16 -1.89 -15.41
N ASP A 514 12.54 -2.34 -14.32
CA ASP A 514 11.19 -2.02 -13.86
C ASP A 514 11.15 -0.89 -12.82
N VAL A 515 12.30 -0.32 -12.47
CA VAL A 515 12.38 0.83 -11.54
C VAL A 515 11.57 2.05 -12.03
N PRO A 516 11.60 2.41 -13.34
CA PRO A 516 10.72 3.43 -13.93
C PRO A 516 9.22 3.18 -13.76
N ILE A 517 8.76 1.97 -13.44
CA ILE A 517 7.33 1.64 -13.41
C ILE A 517 6.56 2.48 -12.38
N HIS A 518 7.20 2.86 -11.28
CA HIS A 518 6.57 3.62 -10.21
C HIS A 518 6.33 5.10 -10.55
N ASP A 519 6.99 5.61 -11.59
CA ASP A 519 6.88 6.99 -12.04
C ASP A 519 5.90 7.16 -13.20
N GLY A 520 5.23 6.09 -13.65
CA GLY A 520 4.26 6.14 -14.75
C GLY A 520 3.18 7.22 -14.56
N HIS A 521 2.64 7.34 -13.35
CA HIS A 521 1.67 8.38 -13.00
C HIS A 521 2.25 9.81 -13.05
N LEU A 522 3.53 9.96 -12.75
CA LEU A 522 4.24 11.25 -12.81
C LEU A 522 4.51 11.65 -14.25
N ASP A 523 4.90 10.69 -15.09
CA ASP A 523 5.10 10.89 -16.52
C ASP A 523 3.79 11.23 -17.25
N LEU A 524 2.68 10.53 -16.95
CA LEU A 524 1.36 10.92 -17.48
C LEU A 524 0.91 12.30 -17.01
N ALA A 525 1.24 12.67 -15.76
CA ALA A 525 0.97 14.02 -15.26
C ALA A 525 1.81 15.06 -16.01
N PHE A 526 3.07 14.75 -16.34
CA PHE A 526 3.92 15.59 -17.18
C PHE A 526 3.29 15.78 -18.56
N ASP A 527 2.92 14.70 -19.25
CA ASP A 527 2.31 14.76 -20.59
C ASP A 527 0.99 15.51 -20.60
N ALA A 528 0.14 15.32 -19.58
CA ALA A 528 -1.11 16.08 -19.46
C ALA A 528 -0.86 17.58 -19.26
N VAL A 529 0.14 17.94 -18.44
CA VAL A 529 0.53 19.34 -18.21
C VAL A 529 1.17 19.95 -19.46
N ASP A 530 1.99 19.20 -20.20
CA ASP A 530 2.53 19.64 -21.48
C ASP A 530 1.42 19.89 -22.49
N GLY A 531 0.49 18.95 -22.61
CA GLY A 531 -0.69 19.08 -23.46
C GLY A 531 -1.49 20.35 -23.17
N ILE A 532 -1.84 20.64 -21.91
CA ILE A 532 -2.66 21.83 -21.58
C ILE A 532 -1.92 23.15 -21.81
N LEU A 533 -0.61 23.19 -21.58
CA LEU A 533 0.22 24.37 -21.85
C LEU A 533 0.27 24.62 -23.36
N HIS A 534 0.52 23.56 -24.14
CA HIS A 534 0.50 23.59 -25.60
C HIS A 534 -0.85 24.06 -26.15
N GLY A 535 -1.95 23.41 -25.73
CA GLY A 535 -3.29 23.69 -26.23
C GLY A 535 -3.81 25.07 -25.83
N SER A 536 -3.40 25.60 -24.68
CA SER A 536 -3.82 26.94 -24.22
C SER A 536 -2.91 28.07 -24.71
N GLY A 537 -1.72 27.75 -25.25
CA GLY A 537 -0.70 28.73 -25.63
C GLY A 537 -0.15 29.52 -24.44
N ARG A 538 -0.07 28.90 -23.26
CA ARG A 538 0.41 29.51 -22.01
C ARG A 538 1.67 28.83 -21.52
N ASP A 539 2.50 29.59 -20.80
CA ASP A 539 3.74 29.06 -20.20
C ASP A 539 3.55 28.55 -18.76
N SER A 540 2.40 28.83 -18.11
CA SER A 540 2.12 28.40 -16.74
C SER A 540 0.64 28.25 -16.40
N LEU A 541 0.33 27.44 -15.38
CA LEU A 541 -1.02 27.11 -14.91
C LEU A 541 -1.29 27.58 -13.48
N SER A 542 -2.54 27.97 -13.20
CA SER A 542 -2.97 28.18 -11.82
C SER A 542 -3.06 26.84 -11.06
N ARG A 543 -2.88 26.89 -9.75
CA ARG A 543 -2.98 25.72 -8.86
C ARG A 543 -4.27 24.92 -9.08
N VAL A 544 -5.42 25.60 -9.08
CA VAL A 544 -6.73 24.94 -9.20
C VAL A 544 -6.87 24.28 -10.57
N ALA A 545 -6.47 24.95 -11.66
CA ALA A 545 -6.54 24.35 -13.00
C ALA A 545 -5.68 23.08 -13.11
N LEU A 546 -4.45 23.11 -12.58
CA LEU A 546 -3.59 21.92 -12.51
C LEU A 546 -4.25 20.80 -11.71
N GLU A 547 -4.74 21.08 -10.50
CA GLU A 547 -5.35 20.06 -9.64
C GLU A 547 -6.58 19.42 -10.29
N LYS A 548 -7.41 20.18 -11.00
CA LYS A 548 -8.56 19.61 -11.74
C LYS A 548 -8.14 18.83 -12.97
N LEU A 549 -7.11 19.27 -13.70
CA LEU A 549 -6.54 18.49 -14.81
C LEU A 549 -6.05 17.13 -14.34
N LEU A 550 -5.34 17.07 -13.20
CA LEU A 550 -4.87 15.82 -12.62
C LEU A 550 -6.06 14.92 -12.26
N VAL A 551 -7.12 15.46 -11.66
CA VAL A 551 -8.33 14.65 -11.38
C VAL A 551 -8.98 14.12 -12.66
N LEU A 552 -9.09 14.93 -13.71
CA LEU A 552 -9.63 14.48 -15.01
C LEU A 552 -8.76 13.38 -15.64
N LEU A 553 -7.44 13.52 -15.58
CA LEU A 553 -6.49 12.53 -16.07
C LEU A 553 -6.77 11.16 -15.44
N PHE A 554 -6.89 11.10 -14.11
CA PHE A 554 -7.17 9.86 -13.40
C PHE A 554 -8.60 9.35 -13.66
N GLN A 555 -9.63 10.21 -13.57
CA GLN A 555 -11.02 9.80 -13.77
C GLN A 555 -11.24 9.18 -15.15
N LEU A 556 -10.80 9.89 -16.20
CA LEU A 556 -10.98 9.45 -17.58
C LEU A 556 -10.00 8.33 -17.92
N GLY A 557 -8.73 8.45 -17.50
CA GLY A 557 -7.71 7.43 -17.73
C GLY A 557 -8.08 6.07 -17.13
N ILE A 558 -8.65 6.04 -15.91
CA ILE A 558 -9.15 4.81 -15.28
C ILE A 558 -10.34 4.25 -16.06
N SER A 559 -11.29 5.09 -16.47
CA SER A 559 -12.48 4.63 -17.22
C SER A 559 -12.16 4.04 -18.58
N GLN A 560 -11.05 4.49 -19.19
CA GLN A 560 -10.57 4.05 -20.50
C GLN A 560 -9.54 2.92 -20.41
N GLY A 561 -9.09 2.55 -19.20
CA GLY A 561 -8.07 1.52 -18.98
C GLY A 561 -6.62 1.97 -19.20
N TYR A 562 -6.37 3.28 -19.37
CA TYR A 562 -5.02 3.85 -19.48
C TYR A 562 -4.31 3.99 -18.12
N ILE A 563 -5.08 4.03 -17.03
CA ILE A 563 -4.56 4.13 -15.65
C ILE A 563 -5.23 3.05 -14.81
N LEU A 564 -4.46 2.36 -13.97
CA LEU A 564 -5.03 1.38 -13.05
C LEU A 564 -5.81 2.08 -11.91
N PRO A 565 -7.01 1.58 -11.52
CA PRO A 565 -7.86 2.20 -10.49
C PRO A 565 -7.19 2.35 -9.11
N LYS A 566 -6.06 1.67 -8.88
CA LYS A 566 -5.27 1.68 -7.67
C LYS A 566 -3.83 2.02 -8.05
N ALA A 567 -3.56 3.31 -8.22
CA ALA A 567 -2.22 3.84 -8.34
C ALA A 567 -1.57 3.76 -6.94
N ASP A 568 -0.94 2.62 -6.65
CA ASP A 568 -0.31 2.34 -5.37
C ASP A 568 1.14 2.87 -5.40
N VAL A 569 1.47 3.80 -4.51
CA VAL A 569 2.87 4.08 -4.16
C VAL A 569 3.28 3.13 -3.04
N PRO A 570 4.41 2.40 -3.18
CA PRO A 570 4.87 1.49 -2.13
C PRO A 570 5.18 2.27 -0.82
N SER A 571 4.66 1.80 0.33
CA SER A 571 4.94 2.32 1.68
C SER A 571 4.94 1.17 2.72
N ALA A 572 5.94 1.20 3.61
CA ALA A 572 6.34 0.08 4.49
C ALA A 572 5.50 -0.13 5.75
N SER A 573 4.66 0.84 6.13
CA SER A 573 3.56 0.54 7.06
C SER A 573 2.58 -0.39 6.31
N ARG A 574 1.63 -1.04 6.99
CA ARG A 574 0.56 -1.82 6.31
C ARG A 574 -0.36 -0.97 5.43
N GLU A 575 0.12 0.20 5.02
CA GLU A 575 -0.60 1.36 4.57
C GLU A 575 0.17 1.97 3.40
N ARG A 576 -0.03 1.36 2.24
CA ARG A 576 0.37 1.96 0.97
C ARG A 576 -0.32 3.29 0.77
N LEU A 577 0.44 4.27 0.29
CA LEU A 577 -0.09 5.56 -0.14
C LEU A 577 -0.83 5.33 -1.46
N MET A 578 -2.15 5.20 -1.38
CA MET A 578 -2.98 5.11 -2.57
C MET A 578 -3.22 6.53 -3.09
N LEU A 579 -2.97 6.76 -4.37
CA LEU A 579 -3.47 7.97 -4.99
C LEU A 579 -4.99 7.87 -5.02
N HIS A 580 -5.62 8.75 -4.27
CA HIS A 580 -7.06 8.77 -4.14
C HIS A 580 -7.59 10.17 -4.41
N ARG A 581 -8.87 10.21 -4.75
CA ARG A 581 -9.59 11.45 -4.91
C ARG A 581 -10.11 11.88 -3.55
N ALA A 582 -9.64 13.03 -3.09
CA ALA A 582 -10.11 13.70 -1.89
C ALA A 582 -10.84 14.99 -2.24
N PHE A 583 -11.51 15.60 -1.28
CA PHE A 583 -12.28 16.81 -1.48
C PHE A 583 -11.81 17.91 -0.55
N HIS A 584 -11.49 19.05 -1.14
CA HIS A 584 -11.02 20.24 -0.44
C HIS A 584 -11.78 21.46 -1.00
N LEU A 585 -11.37 22.67 -0.60
CA LEU A 585 -11.88 23.91 -1.20
C LEU A 585 -11.76 23.85 -2.73
N HIS A 586 -12.85 24.15 -3.44
CA HIS A 586 -12.99 24.00 -4.89
C HIS A 586 -13.13 22.55 -5.40
N GLY A 587 -13.45 21.58 -4.53
CA GLY A 587 -13.85 20.23 -4.92
C GLY A 587 -12.70 19.23 -5.03
N ALA A 588 -12.82 18.27 -5.95
CA ALA A 588 -11.95 17.10 -6.00
C ALA A 588 -10.46 17.43 -6.26
N ILE A 589 -9.55 16.77 -5.54
CA ILE A 589 -8.10 16.79 -5.81
C ILE A 589 -7.56 15.35 -5.76
N MET A 590 -6.39 15.13 -6.36
CA MET A 590 -5.65 13.87 -6.18
C MET A 590 -4.66 14.02 -5.03
N GLU A 591 -4.69 13.08 -4.08
CA GLU A 591 -3.75 13.04 -2.96
C GLU A 591 -3.39 11.60 -2.58
N PHE A 592 -2.20 11.45 -2.00
CA PHE A 592 -1.74 10.18 -1.45
C PHE A 592 -2.27 10.01 -0.02
N ARG A 593 -2.96 8.89 0.24
CA ARG A 593 -3.48 8.56 1.57
C ARG A 593 -3.08 7.17 2.03
N SER A 594 -2.74 7.12 3.32
CA SER A 594 -2.42 5.91 4.06
C SER A 594 -3.68 5.10 4.34
N ARG A 595 -3.57 3.77 4.28
CA ARG A 595 -4.69 2.84 4.43
C ARG A 595 -5.14 2.58 5.87
N SER A 596 -4.39 2.98 6.92
CA SER A 596 -4.91 2.86 8.29
C SER A 596 -5.69 4.10 8.70
N SER A 597 -6.65 3.84 9.58
CA SER A 597 -7.41 4.83 10.33
C SER A 597 -6.58 5.56 11.42
N SER A 598 -5.26 5.31 11.54
CA SER A 598 -4.43 6.05 12.49
C SER A 598 -4.15 7.45 11.92
N ALA A 599 -4.75 8.45 12.55
CA ALA A 599 -4.82 9.85 12.14
C ALA A 599 -3.47 10.61 12.12
N SER A 600 -2.34 9.94 11.94
CA SER A 600 -1.00 10.55 12.02
C SER A 600 -0.10 10.35 10.80
N VAL A 601 -0.55 9.68 9.71
CA VAL A 601 0.27 9.52 8.49
C VAL A 601 -0.07 10.61 7.46
N ASN A 602 0.97 11.37 7.10
CA ASN A 602 0.93 12.59 6.28
C ASN A 602 0.19 12.45 4.93
N GLU A 603 -0.90 13.18 4.76
CA GLU A 603 -1.55 13.39 3.46
C GLU A 603 -0.68 14.25 2.54
N ILE A 604 -0.37 13.77 1.33
CA ILE A 604 0.46 14.50 0.37
C ILE A 604 -0.34 14.73 -0.92
N TRP A 605 -0.64 15.99 -1.21
CA TRP A 605 -1.29 16.37 -2.47
C TRP A 605 -0.41 16.00 -3.65
N PHE A 606 -0.98 15.42 -4.70
CA PHE A 606 -0.22 14.95 -5.85
C PHE A 606 0.54 16.07 -6.56
N SER A 607 -0.05 17.27 -6.64
CA SER A 607 0.60 18.47 -7.18
C SER A 607 1.86 18.88 -6.39
N LYS A 608 1.85 18.70 -5.06
CA LYS A 608 3.04 18.93 -4.21
C LYS A 608 4.07 17.83 -4.40
N TYR A 609 3.64 16.58 -4.56
CA TYR A 609 4.53 15.46 -4.84
C TYR A 609 5.26 15.61 -6.18
N LEU A 610 4.55 15.99 -7.25
CA LEU A 610 5.14 16.30 -8.56
C LEU A 610 6.21 17.41 -8.47
N ARG A 611 6.01 18.42 -7.62
CA ARG A 611 7.03 19.44 -7.36
C ARG A 611 8.24 18.90 -6.61
N ARG A 612 8.06 18.06 -5.59
CA ARG A 612 9.17 17.41 -4.87
C ARG A 612 10.03 16.58 -5.82
N ARG A 613 9.41 15.98 -6.84
CA ARG A 613 10.07 15.19 -7.88
C ARG A 613 10.60 16.02 -9.05
N ASN A 614 10.57 17.36 -8.95
CA ASN A 614 10.95 18.29 -10.02
C ASN A 614 10.21 18.08 -11.35
N VAL A 615 9.11 17.32 -11.37
CA VAL A 615 8.24 17.17 -12.55
C VAL A 615 7.56 18.49 -12.86
N LEU A 616 7.24 19.25 -11.82
CA LEU A 616 6.70 20.60 -11.90
C LEU A 616 7.55 21.59 -11.12
N THR A 617 7.66 22.80 -11.63
CA THR A 617 8.31 23.94 -10.97
C THR A 617 7.32 25.08 -10.79
N LEU A 618 7.71 26.13 -10.06
CA LEU A 618 6.92 27.36 -9.93
C LEU A 618 7.61 28.52 -10.64
N ASP A 619 6.83 29.30 -11.38
CA ASP A 619 7.27 30.58 -11.91
C ASP A 619 7.33 31.67 -10.82
N SER A 620 7.80 32.86 -11.20
CA SER A 620 7.88 34.04 -10.31
C SER A 620 6.51 34.48 -9.75
N ALA A 621 5.40 34.12 -10.41
CA ALA A 621 4.04 34.40 -9.99
C ALA A 621 3.41 33.23 -9.19
N ARG A 622 4.19 32.22 -8.81
CA ARG A 622 3.75 30.99 -8.10
C ARG A 622 2.72 30.17 -8.91
N LYS A 623 2.79 30.22 -10.23
CA LYS A 623 2.06 29.31 -11.13
C LYS A 623 2.94 28.14 -11.53
N TYR A 624 2.31 27.02 -11.87
CA TYR A 624 3.01 25.79 -12.20
C TYR A 624 3.51 25.79 -13.63
N GLN A 625 4.75 25.33 -13.82
CA GLN A 625 5.39 25.10 -15.12
C GLN A 625 5.96 23.67 -15.15
N LEU A 626 6.25 23.17 -16.35
CA LEU A 626 6.98 21.91 -16.51
C LEU A 626 8.39 22.04 -15.94
N GLY A 627 8.81 21.01 -15.22
CA GLY A 627 10.19 20.81 -14.80
C GLY A 627 10.85 19.74 -15.66
N ARG A 628 11.43 18.75 -15.00
CA ARG A 628 12.09 17.59 -15.63
C ARG A 628 11.07 16.48 -15.86
N ARG A 629 11.02 15.96 -17.09
CA ARG A 629 10.29 14.72 -17.39
C ARG A 629 10.97 13.57 -16.65
N VAL A 630 10.16 12.74 -15.99
CA VAL A 630 10.64 11.48 -15.38
C VAL A 630 10.44 10.35 -16.37
N ASP A 631 11.33 9.37 -16.31
CA ASP A 631 11.21 8.18 -17.13
C ASP A 631 10.25 7.21 -16.44
N GLY A 632 8.98 7.16 -16.90
CA GLY A 632 7.90 6.42 -16.27
C GLY A 632 7.32 5.34 -17.19
N SER A 633 7.16 4.10 -16.71
CA SER A 633 6.50 3.06 -17.51
C SER A 633 4.98 3.22 -17.49
N GLN A 634 4.30 2.85 -18.58
CA GLN A 634 2.86 2.97 -18.69
C GLN A 634 2.16 1.62 -18.78
N VAL A 635 0.95 1.55 -18.20
CA VAL A 635 0.05 0.39 -18.26
C VAL A 635 -0.34 0.05 -19.69
N HIS A 636 -0.38 1.06 -20.55
CA HIS A 636 -0.75 0.95 -21.94
C HIS A 636 0.11 1.91 -22.77
N SER A 637 0.62 1.45 -23.91
CA SER A 637 1.53 2.21 -24.80
C SER A 637 0.95 3.55 -25.27
N MET A 638 -0.36 3.60 -25.51
CA MET A 638 -1.11 4.83 -25.86
C MET A 638 -1.42 5.79 -24.68
N ALA A 639 -1.09 5.45 -23.43
CA ALA A 639 -1.41 6.30 -22.28
C ALA A 639 -0.76 7.70 -22.32
N PRO A 640 0.52 7.87 -22.74
CA PRO A 640 1.14 9.18 -22.96
C PRO A 640 0.37 10.04 -23.96
N ALA A 641 0.03 9.46 -25.12
CA ALA A 641 -0.74 10.14 -26.16
C ALA A 641 -2.16 10.52 -25.68
N PHE A 642 -2.77 9.67 -24.85
CA PHE A 642 -4.03 9.99 -24.18
C PHE A 642 -3.88 11.18 -23.21
N ALA A 643 -2.87 11.15 -22.33
CA ALA A 643 -2.64 12.20 -21.34
C ALA A 643 -2.37 13.55 -22.01
N PHE A 644 -1.46 13.57 -22.99
CA PHE A 644 -1.19 14.75 -23.81
C PHE A 644 -2.44 15.22 -24.57
N GLY A 645 -3.17 14.31 -25.21
CA GLY A 645 -4.39 14.62 -25.95
C GLY A 645 -5.49 15.23 -25.08
N LEU A 646 -5.71 14.68 -23.88
CA LEU A 646 -6.61 15.22 -22.88
C LEU A 646 -6.18 16.63 -22.45
N GLY A 647 -4.91 16.79 -22.09
CA GLY A 647 -4.33 18.09 -21.75
C GLY A 647 -4.55 19.11 -22.86
N ASN A 648 -4.21 18.77 -24.09
CA ASN A 648 -4.31 19.64 -25.27
C ASN A 648 -5.75 20.08 -25.56
N ILE A 649 -6.71 19.16 -25.49
CA ILE A 649 -8.13 19.49 -25.68
C ILE A 649 -8.62 20.43 -24.56
N VAL A 650 -8.30 20.13 -23.30
CA VAL A 650 -8.65 21.00 -22.16
C VAL A 650 -7.99 22.38 -22.33
N GLY A 651 -6.73 22.42 -22.72
CA GLY A 651 -5.97 23.65 -22.97
C GLY A 651 -6.60 24.50 -24.07
N ALA A 652 -6.98 23.88 -25.18
CA ALA A 652 -7.68 24.53 -26.28
C ALA A 652 -9.02 25.13 -25.84
N LEU A 653 -9.79 24.39 -25.04
CA LEU A 653 -11.08 24.84 -24.51
C LEU A 653 -10.95 25.98 -23.50
N MET A 654 -9.87 26.00 -22.71
CA MET A 654 -9.53 27.09 -21.79
C MET A 654 -8.82 28.28 -22.47
N GLY A 655 -8.30 28.07 -23.68
CA GLY A 655 -7.67 29.08 -24.50
C GLY A 655 -8.69 30.03 -25.12
N GLY A 656 -8.27 31.26 -25.41
CA GLY A 656 -9.10 32.25 -26.10
C GLY A 656 -9.22 32.04 -27.62
N GLY A 657 -8.64 30.96 -28.16
CA GLY A 657 -8.50 30.73 -29.60
C GLY A 657 -9.70 30.02 -30.26
N LEU A 658 -10.66 29.50 -29.49
CA LEU A 658 -11.85 28.84 -30.03
C LEU A 658 -13.06 29.81 -30.06
N PRO A 659 -14.06 29.58 -30.93
CA PRO A 659 -15.27 30.40 -30.99
C PRO A 659 -16.06 30.36 -29.67
N GLY A 660 -16.44 31.54 -29.16
CA GLY A 660 -17.21 31.69 -27.92
C GLY A 660 -16.33 31.92 -26.67
N PRO A 661 -16.93 32.01 -25.47
CA PRO A 661 -16.17 32.22 -24.23
C PRO A 661 -15.32 30.99 -23.91
N ALA A 662 -14.08 31.19 -23.45
CA ALA A 662 -13.22 30.11 -22.98
C ALA A 662 -13.84 29.37 -21.78
N GLN A 663 -13.57 28.07 -21.67
CA GLN A 663 -13.88 27.32 -20.45
C GLN A 663 -13.07 27.88 -19.27
N THR A 664 -13.74 27.94 -18.13
CA THR A 664 -13.27 28.52 -16.89
C THR A 664 -12.83 27.42 -15.92
N THR A 665 -12.18 27.81 -14.82
CA THR A 665 -11.87 26.87 -13.73
C THR A 665 -13.15 26.31 -13.08
N ASP A 666 -14.24 27.07 -13.06
CA ASP A 666 -15.55 26.60 -12.58
C ASP A 666 -16.05 25.42 -13.44
N ASP A 667 -15.85 25.47 -14.75
CA ASP A 667 -16.21 24.37 -15.66
C ASP A 667 -15.42 23.10 -15.35
N LEU A 668 -14.12 23.21 -15.07
CA LEU A 668 -13.29 22.07 -14.65
C LEU A 668 -13.73 21.50 -13.29
N ILE A 669 -14.08 22.36 -12.33
CA ILE A 669 -14.57 21.91 -11.01
C ILE A 669 -15.86 21.11 -11.16
N ALA A 670 -16.78 21.55 -12.02
CA ALA A 670 -18.01 20.84 -12.30
C ALA A 670 -17.72 19.45 -12.91
N LEU A 671 -16.84 19.39 -13.91
CA LEU A 671 -16.45 18.13 -14.56
C LEU A 671 -15.84 17.11 -13.57
N THR A 672 -15.00 17.57 -12.64
CA THR A 672 -14.29 16.67 -11.72
C THR A 672 -15.09 16.27 -10.47
N THR A 673 -16.13 17.03 -10.11
CA THR A 673 -16.72 16.97 -8.76
C THR A 673 -18.22 16.71 -8.76
N THR A 674 -18.98 17.21 -9.75
CA THR A 674 -20.46 17.30 -9.64
C THR A 674 -21.19 16.32 -10.54
N ARG A 675 -20.58 15.17 -10.84
CA ARG A 675 -21.19 14.15 -11.70
C ARG A 675 -22.12 13.24 -10.90
N ASP A 676 -21.63 12.70 -9.79
CA ASP A 676 -22.36 11.76 -8.94
C ASP A 676 -22.68 12.33 -7.56
N ALA A 677 -23.73 11.80 -6.94
CA ALA A 677 -24.23 12.27 -5.66
C ALA A 677 -23.18 12.16 -4.55
N ARG A 678 -22.40 11.07 -4.55
CA ARG A 678 -21.40 10.79 -3.53
C ARG A 678 -20.31 11.84 -3.54
N ASP A 679 -19.68 12.05 -4.69
CA ASP A 679 -18.59 13.03 -4.84
C ASP A 679 -19.07 14.45 -4.59
N THR A 680 -20.28 14.77 -5.06
CA THR A 680 -20.90 16.08 -4.82
C THR A 680 -21.09 16.32 -3.33
N LEU A 681 -21.63 15.32 -2.61
CA LEU A 681 -21.89 15.41 -1.18
C LEU A 681 -20.59 15.55 -0.38
N ALA A 682 -19.58 14.72 -0.64
CA ALA A 682 -18.27 14.81 0.00
C ALA A 682 -17.58 16.17 -0.27
N ALA A 683 -17.78 16.74 -1.46
CA ALA A 683 -17.25 18.06 -1.79
C ALA A 683 -17.98 19.22 -1.12
N ILE A 684 -19.26 19.06 -0.77
CA ILE A 684 -20.05 20.04 -0.01
C ILE A 684 -19.69 19.93 1.48
N GLU A 685 -19.57 18.71 2.00
CA GLU A 685 -19.14 18.43 3.36
C GLU A 685 -17.77 19.05 3.67
N ALA A 686 -16.76 18.79 2.84
CA ALA A 686 -15.43 19.37 3.03
C ALA A 686 -15.45 20.91 3.10
N GLU A 687 -16.35 21.56 2.35
CA GLU A 687 -16.50 23.02 2.39
C GLU A 687 -17.27 23.52 3.61
N LEU A 688 -18.20 22.73 4.12
CA LEU A 688 -18.88 23.02 5.37
C LEU A 688 -17.94 22.89 6.57
N VAL A 689 -17.07 21.88 6.59
CA VAL A 689 -16.01 21.73 7.60
C VAL A 689 -15.07 22.94 7.58
N LEU A 690 -14.58 23.33 6.40
CA LEU A 690 -13.75 24.53 6.24
C LEU A 690 -14.46 25.81 6.69
N PHE A 691 -15.77 25.92 6.49
CA PHE A 691 -16.55 27.02 7.01
C PHE A 691 -16.65 26.98 8.53
N SER A 692 -16.92 25.83 9.14
CA SER A 692 -17.02 25.67 10.60
C SER A 692 -15.70 26.03 11.29
N GLU A 693 -14.57 25.49 10.80
CA GLU A 693 -13.23 25.81 11.33
C GLU A 693 -12.93 27.31 11.22
N TRP A 694 -13.16 27.90 10.05
CA TRP A 694 -12.97 29.33 9.83
C TRP A 694 -13.88 30.17 10.74
N TRP A 695 -15.14 29.75 10.94
CA TRP A 695 -16.08 30.45 11.81
C TRP A 695 -15.61 30.38 13.26
N ASP A 696 -15.12 29.25 13.74
CA ASP A 696 -14.64 29.12 15.12
C ASP A 696 -13.40 29.96 15.41
N GLU A 697 -12.46 30.00 14.45
CA GLU A 697 -11.29 30.88 14.53
C GLU A 697 -11.67 32.37 14.57
N GLU A 698 -12.70 32.78 13.81
CA GLU A 698 -13.09 34.19 13.69
C GLU A 698 -14.15 34.63 14.73
N ASN A 699 -15.05 33.74 15.17
CA ASN A 699 -16.21 33.98 16.08
C ASN A 699 -15.82 34.21 17.55
N GLY A 700 -14.52 34.34 17.83
CA GLY A 700 -13.99 34.85 19.10
C GLY A 700 -14.45 36.29 19.43
N SER A 701 -13.84 36.88 20.46
CA SER A 701 -14.16 38.21 20.99
C SER A 701 -14.10 39.34 19.95
N SER A 702 -13.42 39.13 18.81
CA SER A 702 -13.24 40.07 17.69
C SER A 702 -14.50 40.36 16.87
N LEU A 703 -15.30 39.36 16.51
CA LEU A 703 -16.51 39.56 15.68
C LEU A 703 -17.62 40.26 16.46
N ARG A 704 -17.84 39.85 17.71
CA ARG A 704 -18.87 40.45 18.59
C ARG A 704 -18.52 41.88 18.98
N SER A 705 -17.24 42.18 19.24
CA SER A 705 -16.80 43.53 19.59
C SER A 705 -16.89 44.52 18.43
N ALA A 706 -16.73 44.06 17.16
CA ALA A 706 -16.79 44.91 15.97
C ALA A 706 -18.14 45.65 15.82
N PHE A 707 -19.23 44.95 16.15
CA PHE A 707 -20.60 45.49 16.07
C PHE A 707 -21.14 46.01 17.40
N SER A 708 -20.39 45.87 18.50
CA SER A 708 -20.80 46.33 19.83
C SER A 708 -20.36 47.77 20.14
N HIS A 709 -19.21 48.24 19.63
CA HIS A 709 -18.61 49.52 20.04
C HIS A 709 -18.48 50.60 18.95
N ARG A 710 -19.22 50.47 17.82
CA ARG A 710 -19.09 51.39 16.66
C ARG A 710 -17.63 51.60 16.22
N ASP A 711 -16.81 50.55 16.31
CA ASP A 711 -15.38 50.61 15.96
C ASP A 711 -15.20 50.52 14.44
N LEU A 712 -14.89 51.66 13.81
CA LEU A 712 -14.69 51.79 12.37
C LEU A 712 -13.49 50.98 11.86
N GLN A 713 -12.41 50.89 12.64
CA GLN A 713 -11.22 50.15 12.22
C GLN A 713 -11.47 48.65 12.26
N MET A 714 -12.22 48.19 13.26
CA MET A 714 -12.55 46.77 13.40
C MET A 714 -13.58 46.31 12.35
N ALA A 715 -14.57 47.15 12.01
CA ALA A 715 -15.51 46.88 10.92
C ALA A 715 -14.83 46.82 9.54
N ALA A 716 -13.83 47.67 9.26
CA ALA A 716 -13.07 47.63 8.02
C ALA A 716 -12.15 46.39 7.93
N LYS A 717 -11.53 45.99 9.05
CA LYS A 717 -10.76 44.73 9.15
C LYS A 717 -11.67 43.53 8.93
N LEU A 718 -12.85 43.54 9.54
CA LEU A 718 -13.86 42.50 9.37
C LEU A 718 -14.32 42.37 7.92
N MET A 719 -14.63 43.48 7.24
CA MET A 719 -14.96 43.47 5.81
C MET A 719 -13.87 42.83 4.95
N THR A 720 -12.61 43.13 5.27
CA THR A 720 -11.46 42.55 4.55
C THR A 720 -11.35 41.06 4.82
N ARG A 721 -11.63 40.61 6.06
CA ARG A 721 -11.59 39.20 6.46
C ARG A 721 -12.77 38.38 5.92
N LEU A 722 -13.98 38.92 5.90
CA LEU A 722 -15.15 38.27 5.28
C LEU A 722 -14.93 38.04 3.79
N HIS A 723 -14.43 39.05 3.07
CA HIS A 723 -14.20 38.95 1.63
C HIS A 723 -12.96 38.12 1.24
N ARG A 724 -11.96 38.02 2.12
CA ARG A 724 -10.73 37.22 1.87
C ARG A 724 -10.73 35.88 2.60
N GLY A 725 -11.75 35.60 3.40
CA GLY A 725 -11.85 34.41 4.24
C GLY A 725 -12.22 33.18 3.43
N ASN A 726 -11.63 32.05 3.82
CA ASN A 726 -11.93 30.76 3.19
C ASN A 726 -13.38 30.33 3.47
N GLY A 727 -13.97 30.71 4.61
CA GLY A 727 -15.34 30.32 4.97
C GLY A 727 -16.42 30.84 4.03
N TYR A 728 -16.41 32.12 3.66
CA TYR A 728 -17.37 32.66 2.67
C TYR A 728 -17.20 32.00 1.28
N THR A 729 -15.94 31.79 0.89
CA THR A 729 -15.61 31.11 -0.37
C THR A 729 -16.13 29.67 -0.38
N ALA A 730 -16.00 28.96 0.73
CA ALA A 730 -16.47 27.59 0.90
C ALA A 730 -17.99 27.49 0.76
N VAL A 731 -18.75 28.36 1.44
CA VAL A 731 -20.23 28.38 1.35
C VAL A 731 -20.71 28.65 -0.08
N ASN A 732 -20.13 29.63 -0.77
CA ASN A 732 -20.52 29.94 -2.14
C ASN A 732 -20.14 28.80 -3.12
N SER A 733 -19.01 28.15 -2.89
CA SER A 733 -18.57 26.99 -3.67
C SER A 733 -19.50 25.79 -3.47
N ALA A 734 -19.95 25.54 -2.25
CA ALA A 734 -20.88 24.46 -1.92
C ALA A 734 -22.23 24.66 -2.61
N LEU A 735 -22.77 25.89 -2.58
CA LEU A 735 -23.99 26.26 -3.30
C LEU A 735 -23.87 26.05 -4.81
N LYS A 736 -22.73 26.43 -5.40
CA LYS A 736 -22.49 26.19 -6.83
C LYS A 736 -22.50 24.70 -7.16
N LYS A 737 -21.83 23.86 -6.37
CA LYS A 737 -21.76 22.41 -6.62
C LYS A 737 -23.12 21.73 -6.51
N ALA A 738 -23.93 22.10 -5.52
CA ALA A 738 -25.29 21.61 -5.38
C ALA A 738 -26.14 21.96 -6.62
N HIS A 739 -26.06 23.21 -7.09
CA HIS A 739 -26.74 23.65 -8.31
C HIS A 739 -26.24 22.92 -9.56
N TRP A 740 -24.92 22.80 -9.75
CA TRP A 740 -24.32 22.11 -10.89
C TRP A 740 -24.66 20.63 -10.95
N TYR A 741 -24.70 19.95 -9.80
CA TYR A 741 -25.13 18.56 -9.73
C TYR A 741 -26.60 18.39 -10.13
N ARG A 742 -27.49 19.18 -9.51
CA ARG A 742 -28.95 19.14 -9.75
C ARG A 742 -29.32 19.44 -11.20
N THR A 743 -28.63 20.38 -11.82
CA THR A 743 -28.88 20.80 -13.21
C THR A 743 -28.08 20.00 -14.23
N GLN A 744 -27.28 19.02 -13.80
CA GLN A 744 -26.38 18.26 -14.67
C GLN A 744 -25.46 19.16 -15.49
N PHE A 745 -25.01 20.28 -14.90
CA PHE A 745 -24.22 21.32 -15.59
C PHE A 745 -22.96 20.77 -16.26
N TRP A 746 -22.35 19.73 -15.68
CA TRP A 746 -21.20 19.03 -16.27
C TRP A 746 -21.48 18.52 -17.70
N ARG A 747 -22.71 18.07 -18.02
CA ARG A 747 -23.08 17.64 -19.38
C ARG A 747 -23.03 18.80 -20.36
N ASN A 748 -23.53 19.96 -19.96
CA ASN A 748 -23.49 21.17 -20.77
C ASN A 748 -22.06 21.62 -21.04
N VAL A 749 -21.14 21.42 -20.09
CA VAL A 749 -19.72 21.69 -20.28
C VAL A 749 -19.10 20.75 -21.32
N VAL A 750 -19.42 19.45 -21.27
CA VAL A 750 -18.96 18.45 -22.25
C VAL A 750 -19.50 18.78 -23.64
N ASP A 751 -20.82 18.92 -23.79
CA ASP A 751 -21.49 19.16 -25.07
C ASP A 751 -21.12 20.53 -25.67
N GLY A 752 -20.98 21.53 -24.82
CA GLY A 752 -20.49 22.85 -25.20
C GLY A 752 -19.05 22.81 -25.70
N GLY A 753 -18.19 22.02 -25.05
CA GLY A 753 -16.82 21.77 -25.50
C GLY A 753 -16.76 21.11 -26.88
N THR A 754 -17.51 20.02 -27.07
CA THR A 754 -17.66 19.35 -28.37
C THR A 754 -18.09 20.33 -29.45
N SER A 755 -19.14 21.12 -29.18
CA SER A 755 -19.69 22.07 -30.13
C SER A 755 -18.64 23.10 -30.54
N LYS A 756 -17.89 23.67 -29.59
CA LYS A 756 -16.81 24.64 -29.89
C LYS A 756 -15.72 24.05 -30.77
N LEU A 757 -15.28 22.83 -30.49
CA LEU A 757 -14.26 22.13 -31.28
C LEU A 757 -14.74 21.90 -32.72
N ARG A 758 -15.99 21.46 -32.91
CA ARG A 758 -16.60 21.30 -34.25
C ARG A 758 -16.67 22.62 -35.01
N HIS A 759 -17.13 23.70 -34.38
CA HIS A 759 -17.21 25.02 -35.02
C HIS A 759 -15.83 25.57 -35.42
N ALA A 760 -14.78 25.20 -34.70
CA ALA A 760 -13.40 25.54 -35.03
C ALA A 760 -12.76 24.64 -36.11
N GLY A 761 -13.52 23.69 -36.69
CA GLY A 761 -13.01 22.74 -37.68
C GLY A 761 -12.14 21.62 -37.09
N ARG A 762 -12.09 21.46 -35.76
CA ARG A 762 -11.29 20.44 -35.05
C ARG A 762 -12.10 19.16 -34.81
N GLU A 763 -12.64 18.58 -35.88
CA GLU A 763 -13.56 17.43 -35.82
C GLU A 763 -12.94 16.19 -35.15
N GLY A 764 -11.64 15.93 -35.36
CA GLY A 764 -10.93 14.83 -34.71
C GLY A 764 -10.92 14.97 -33.19
N GLU A 765 -10.62 16.16 -32.68
CA GLU A 765 -10.60 16.44 -31.25
C GLU A 765 -11.99 16.44 -30.63
N ALA A 766 -13.02 16.92 -31.35
CA ALA A 766 -14.40 16.85 -30.89
C ALA A 766 -14.84 15.40 -30.64
N ARG A 767 -14.49 14.48 -31.56
CA ARG A 767 -14.78 13.04 -31.41
C ARG A 767 -13.99 12.42 -30.27
N THR A 768 -12.72 12.78 -30.13
CA THR A 768 -11.88 12.32 -29.02
C THR A 768 -12.43 12.77 -27.67
N TRP A 769 -12.83 14.05 -27.54
CA TRP A 769 -13.45 14.59 -26.35
C TRP A 769 -14.75 13.85 -26.00
N GLU A 770 -15.68 13.67 -26.94
CA GLU A 770 -16.88 12.84 -26.73
C GLU A 770 -16.54 11.40 -26.31
N GLY A 771 -15.53 10.80 -26.96
CA GLY A 771 -15.07 9.45 -26.70
C GLY A 771 -14.54 9.25 -25.28
N TYR A 772 -13.87 10.26 -24.69
CA TYR A 772 -13.40 10.21 -23.31
C TYR A 772 -14.53 10.05 -22.31
N TRP A 773 -15.65 10.75 -22.53
CA TRP A 773 -16.78 10.78 -21.60
C TRP A 773 -17.72 9.59 -21.77
N LYS A 774 -17.78 8.94 -22.95
CA LYS A 774 -18.78 7.89 -23.22
C LYS A 774 -18.73 6.69 -22.26
N PRO A 775 -17.60 5.99 -22.06
CA PRO A 775 -17.51 4.89 -21.09
C PRO A 775 -17.75 5.37 -19.65
N TYR A 776 -17.31 6.60 -19.37
CA TYR A 776 -17.51 7.22 -18.07
C TYR A 776 -19.01 7.41 -17.80
N ILE A 777 -19.79 7.95 -18.75
CA ILE A 777 -21.24 8.17 -18.66
C ILE A 777 -22.02 6.85 -18.55
N GLU A 778 -21.60 5.82 -19.27
CA GLU A 778 -22.28 4.50 -19.31
C GLU A 778 -22.12 3.68 -18.01
N ALA A 779 -21.13 4.00 -17.17
CA ALA A 779 -20.94 3.36 -15.87
C ALA A 779 -22.08 3.72 -14.89
N GLN A 780 -22.79 2.69 -14.39
CA GLN A 780 -23.92 2.85 -13.47
C GLN A 780 -23.53 3.59 -12.17
N THR A 781 -24.33 4.57 -11.78
CA THR A 781 -24.25 5.27 -10.48
C THR A 781 -24.72 4.36 -9.33
N SER A 782 -24.05 4.47 -8.18
CA SER A 782 -24.17 3.63 -6.98
C SER A 782 -25.59 3.41 -6.44
N THR A 783 -25.81 2.24 -5.82
CA THR A 783 -26.94 1.93 -4.94
C THR A 783 -26.95 2.87 -3.73
N GLY A 784 -28.10 3.50 -3.42
CA GLY A 784 -28.25 4.46 -2.31
C GLY A 784 -28.65 5.89 -2.70
N GLY A 785 -28.99 6.13 -3.97
CA GLY A 785 -29.24 7.45 -4.55
C GLY A 785 -30.17 8.36 -3.74
N GLU A 786 -31.34 7.88 -3.31
CA GLU A 786 -32.34 8.76 -2.63
C GLU A 786 -31.83 9.38 -1.32
N ALA A 787 -31.05 8.64 -0.53
CA ALA A 787 -30.52 9.15 0.73
C ALA A 787 -29.46 10.24 0.48
N LEU A 788 -28.50 9.99 -0.42
CA LEU A 788 -27.46 10.96 -0.80
C LEU A 788 -28.07 12.22 -1.43
N GLU A 789 -29.11 12.05 -2.25
CA GLU A 789 -29.85 13.15 -2.86
C GLU A 789 -30.54 14.05 -1.81
N SER A 790 -31.16 13.44 -0.81
CA SER A 790 -31.80 14.17 0.30
C SER A 790 -30.76 14.99 1.09
N ALA A 791 -29.60 14.38 1.38
CA ALA A 791 -28.51 15.04 2.08
C ALA A 791 -28.00 16.27 1.30
N ILE A 792 -27.74 16.15 -0.01
CA ILE A 792 -27.31 17.29 -0.85
C ILE A 792 -28.30 18.45 -0.76
N THR A 793 -29.61 18.19 -0.79
CA THR A 793 -30.64 19.23 -0.66
C THR A 793 -30.59 19.91 0.71
N GLN A 794 -30.47 19.13 1.78
CA GLN A 794 -30.39 19.65 3.14
C GLN A 794 -29.17 20.56 3.32
N PHE A 795 -27.99 20.12 2.88
CA PHE A 795 -26.76 20.91 3.00
C PHE A 795 -26.76 22.16 2.14
N ALA A 796 -27.28 22.07 0.92
CA ALA A 796 -27.47 23.24 0.08
C ALA A 796 -28.40 24.26 0.75
N GLY A 797 -29.46 23.80 1.42
CA GLY A 797 -30.35 24.64 2.23
C GLY A 797 -29.60 25.35 3.38
N ILE A 798 -28.77 24.61 4.14
CA ILE A 798 -27.95 25.18 5.21
C ILE A 798 -26.97 26.23 4.65
N CYS A 799 -26.24 25.90 3.58
CA CYS A 799 -25.33 26.82 2.91
C CYS A 799 -26.05 28.08 2.42
N TRP A 800 -27.30 27.94 1.96
CA TRP A 800 -28.08 29.07 1.47
C TRP A 800 -28.46 30.00 2.62
N SER A 801 -28.90 29.45 3.75
CA SER A 801 -29.15 30.24 4.97
C SER A 801 -27.88 30.95 5.45
N VAL A 802 -26.75 30.25 5.54
CA VAL A 802 -25.46 30.85 5.96
C VAL A 802 -25.03 31.96 5.01
N GLY A 803 -25.10 31.72 3.69
CA GLY A 803 -24.79 32.71 2.66
C GLY A 803 -25.68 33.95 2.79
N ALA A 804 -26.99 33.76 3.03
CA ALA A 804 -27.93 34.85 3.21
C ALA A 804 -27.57 35.74 4.41
N TRP A 805 -27.28 35.14 5.57
CA TRP A 805 -26.85 35.90 6.75
C TRP A 805 -25.48 36.58 6.57
N PHE A 806 -24.57 36.00 5.78
CA PHE A 806 -23.33 36.71 5.41
C PHE A 806 -23.59 37.99 4.63
N ALA A 807 -24.60 38.02 3.75
CA ALA A 807 -24.96 39.23 3.02
C ALA A 807 -25.38 40.37 3.97
N ILE A 808 -26.05 40.05 5.09
CA ILE A 808 -26.41 41.02 6.14
C ILE A 808 -25.14 41.56 6.84
N LEU A 809 -24.19 40.68 7.17
CA LEU A 809 -22.92 41.09 7.79
C LEU A 809 -22.06 41.96 6.86
N GLU A 810 -21.98 41.64 5.57
CA GLU A 810 -21.30 42.46 4.57
C GLU A 810 -21.90 43.87 4.53
N GLU A 811 -23.23 43.97 4.40
CA GLU A 811 -23.93 45.24 4.26
C GLU A 811 -23.85 46.11 5.52
N GLY A 812 -24.00 45.51 6.70
CA GLY A 812 -23.87 46.26 7.95
C GLY A 812 -22.43 46.72 8.22
N SER A 813 -21.44 45.97 7.79
CA SER A 813 -20.04 46.39 7.89
C SER A 813 -19.71 47.54 6.92
N VAL A 814 -20.26 47.53 5.69
CA VAL A 814 -20.18 48.67 4.76
C VAL A 814 -20.86 49.91 5.35
N SER A 815 -22.07 49.74 5.90
CA SER A 815 -22.85 50.81 6.57
C SER A 815 -22.04 51.48 7.68
N GLN A 816 -21.30 50.70 8.47
CA GLN A 816 -20.47 51.19 9.58
C GLN A 816 -19.26 51.95 9.06
N VAL A 817 -18.52 51.42 8.07
CA VAL A 817 -17.28 52.03 7.54
C VAL A 817 -17.53 53.33 6.77
N GLN A 818 -18.60 53.40 5.96
CA GLN A 818 -18.86 54.54 5.08
C GLN A 818 -19.84 55.59 5.69
N ARG A 819 -20.39 55.35 6.89
CA ARG A 819 -21.43 56.15 7.59
C ARG A 819 -22.76 56.35 6.83
N SER A 820 -22.79 56.08 5.53
CA SER A 820 -23.96 55.86 4.69
C SER A 820 -23.61 54.77 3.68
N SER A 821 -24.31 53.63 3.69
CA SER A 821 -24.21 52.69 2.56
C SER A 821 -24.56 53.44 1.29
N SER A 822 -23.71 53.39 0.27
CA SER A 822 -24.12 53.87 -1.04
C SER A 822 -25.28 52.97 -1.53
N GLU A 823 -26.28 53.54 -2.18
CA GLU A 823 -27.41 52.78 -2.75
C GLU A 823 -26.94 51.62 -3.67
N LYS A 824 -25.71 51.75 -4.20
CA LYS A 824 -25.02 50.75 -5.01
C LYS A 824 -24.61 49.50 -4.22
N ASP A 825 -24.25 49.62 -2.94
CA ASP A 825 -23.78 48.49 -2.12
C ASP A 825 -24.95 47.61 -1.65
N ILE A 826 -26.05 48.25 -1.20
CA ILE A 826 -27.31 47.56 -0.90
C ILE A 826 -27.85 46.84 -2.15
N ARG A 827 -27.78 47.48 -3.32
CA ARG A 827 -28.15 46.85 -4.60
C ARG A 827 -27.25 45.65 -4.93
N ASN A 828 -25.96 45.68 -4.58
CA ASN A 828 -25.06 44.55 -4.81
C ASN A 828 -25.39 43.37 -3.88
N GLY A 829 -25.68 43.61 -2.59
CA GLY A 829 -26.14 42.58 -1.64
C GLY A 829 -27.46 41.93 -2.07
N ALA A 830 -28.47 42.74 -2.41
CA ALA A 830 -29.74 42.25 -2.94
C ALA A 830 -29.57 41.46 -4.26
N LYS A 831 -28.68 41.92 -5.15
CA LYS A 831 -28.34 41.20 -6.39
C LYS A 831 -27.69 39.85 -6.10
N LYS A 832 -26.81 39.73 -5.11
CA LYS A 832 -26.22 38.44 -4.68
C LYS A 832 -27.31 37.48 -4.20
N LEU A 833 -28.20 37.91 -3.30
CA LEU A 833 -29.32 37.09 -2.80
C LEU A 833 -30.24 36.61 -3.94
N SER A 834 -30.62 37.51 -4.85
CA SER A 834 -31.45 37.16 -6.01
C SER A 834 -30.78 36.14 -6.94
N THR A 835 -29.44 36.21 -7.07
CA THR A 835 -28.67 35.25 -7.88
C THR A 835 -28.66 33.87 -7.24
N TRP A 836 -28.50 33.78 -5.91
CA TRP A 836 -28.59 32.51 -5.20
C TRP A 836 -30.00 31.92 -5.25
N ARG A 837 -31.05 32.74 -5.07
CA ARG A 837 -32.43 32.30 -5.22
C ARG A 837 -32.69 31.72 -6.61
N ALA A 838 -32.25 32.40 -7.67
CA ALA A 838 -32.43 31.91 -9.03
C ALA A 838 -31.76 30.54 -9.23
N ARG A 839 -30.52 30.36 -8.75
CA ARG A 839 -29.79 29.08 -8.81
C ARG A 839 -30.48 27.97 -8.02
N MET A 840 -30.89 28.24 -6.78
CA MET A 840 -31.51 27.21 -5.95
C MET A 840 -32.90 26.82 -6.45
N THR A 841 -33.65 27.79 -7.01
CA THR A 841 -34.93 27.53 -7.67
C THR A 841 -34.75 26.63 -8.90
N ASP A 842 -33.75 26.93 -9.74
CA ASP A 842 -33.36 26.10 -10.89
C ASP A 842 -32.94 24.68 -10.46
N ALA A 843 -32.26 24.56 -9.31
CA ALA A 843 -31.91 23.29 -8.69
C ALA A 843 -33.08 22.55 -8.02
N SER A 844 -34.30 23.10 -8.05
CA SER A 844 -35.47 22.58 -7.33
C SER A 844 -35.28 22.46 -5.80
N ILE A 845 -34.51 23.38 -5.22
CA ILE A 845 -34.26 23.47 -3.78
C ILE A 845 -35.12 24.59 -3.19
N ALA A 846 -35.99 24.25 -2.24
CA ALA A 846 -36.88 25.21 -1.60
C ALA A 846 -36.12 26.19 -0.70
N ALA A 847 -36.55 27.46 -0.69
CA ALA A 847 -35.96 28.49 0.16
C ALA A 847 -36.19 28.17 1.65
N PRO A 848 -35.14 28.08 2.48
CA PRO A 848 -35.29 28.02 3.92
C PRO A 848 -35.99 29.28 4.45
N ASN A 849 -36.72 29.15 5.56
CA ASN A 849 -37.42 30.28 6.18
C ASN A 849 -36.47 31.45 6.52
N ASP A 850 -35.25 31.14 6.97
CA ASP A 850 -34.24 32.15 7.29
C ASP A 850 -33.84 32.99 6.06
N VAL A 851 -33.85 32.42 4.85
CA VAL A 851 -33.54 33.17 3.63
C VAL A 851 -34.64 34.17 3.31
N LEU A 852 -35.91 33.79 3.52
CA LEU A 852 -37.05 34.70 3.35
C LEU A 852 -36.97 35.85 4.37
N GLU A 853 -36.64 35.53 5.62
CA GLU A 853 -36.41 36.52 6.69
C GLU A 853 -35.30 37.51 6.32
N VAL A 854 -34.17 37.02 5.79
CA VAL A 854 -33.04 37.85 5.36
C VAL A 854 -33.42 38.78 4.21
N GLU A 855 -34.21 38.33 3.25
CA GLU A 855 -34.62 39.18 2.12
C GLU A 855 -35.55 40.32 2.56
N GLU A 856 -36.50 40.03 3.46
CA GLU A 856 -37.35 41.06 4.06
C GLU A 856 -36.50 42.07 4.85
N LEU A 857 -35.53 41.59 5.64
CA LEU A 857 -34.58 42.43 6.35
C LEU A 857 -33.75 43.28 5.37
N MET A 858 -33.25 42.72 4.27
CA MET A 858 -32.42 43.43 3.29
C MET A 858 -33.19 44.53 2.53
N GLU A 859 -34.48 44.34 2.26
CA GLU A 859 -35.33 45.42 1.71
C GLU A 859 -35.59 46.52 2.74
N SER A 860 -35.75 46.16 4.02
CA SER A 860 -35.90 47.13 5.12
C SER A 860 -34.64 47.98 5.36
N PHE A 861 -33.46 47.48 4.96
CA PHE A 861 -32.19 48.18 5.16
C PHE A 861 -32.13 49.56 4.47
N ARG A 862 -32.89 49.77 3.40
CA ARG A 862 -32.92 51.07 2.69
C ARG A 862 -33.46 52.21 3.55
N LEU A 863 -34.33 51.90 4.51
CA LEU A 863 -35.03 52.89 5.34
C LEU A 863 -34.60 52.84 6.81
N SER A 864 -33.78 51.85 7.20
CA SER A 864 -33.38 51.62 8.59
C SER A 864 -32.22 52.50 9.04
N THR A 865 -32.22 52.83 10.33
CA THR A 865 -31.15 53.52 11.04
C THR A 865 -29.91 52.64 11.20
N LEU A 866 -28.75 53.25 11.46
CA LEU A 866 -27.52 52.51 11.70
C LEU A 866 -27.65 51.52 12.88
N ASP A 867 -28.35 51.88 13.94
CA ASP A 867 -28.52 51.01 15.12
C ASP A 867 -29.43 49.80 14.81
N GLU A 868 -30.43 49.96 13.94
CA GLU A 868 -31.26 48.84 13.44
C GLU A 868 -30.43 47.90 12.56
N ARG A 869 -29.56 48.42 11.69
CA ARG A 869 -28.63 47.61 10.88
C ARG A 869 -27.61 46.86 11.71
N LEU A 870 -27.06 47.49 12.75
CA LEU A 870 -26.15 46.84 13.71
C LEU A 870 -26.88 45.78 14.54
N SER A 871 -28.17 45.97 14.82
CA SER A 871 -29.00 44.96 15.47
C SER A 871 -29.22 43.74 14.56
N ALA A 872 -29.48 43.97 13.27
CA ALA A 872 -29.57 42.90 12.28
C ALA A 872 -28.23 42.15 12.09
N CYS A 873 -27.08 42.82 12.20
CA CYS A 873 -25.78 42.14 12.20
C CYS A 873 -25.58 41.25 13.42
N ARG A 874 -26.02 41.70 14.61
CA ARG A 874 -25.97 40.87 15.82
C ARG A 874 -26.86 39.64 15.69
N LEU A 875 -28.07 39.80 15.14
CA LEU A 875 -28.94 38.67 14.81
C LEU A 875 -28.27 37.72 13.79
N ALA A 876 -27.63 38.25 12.76
CA ALA A 876 -26.91 37.45 11.77
C ALA A 876 -25.78 36.62 12.40
N LEU A 877 -25.00 37.20 13.32
CA LEU A 877 -23.96 36.46 14.08
C LEU A 877 -24.54 35.31 14.89
N GLU A 878 -25.68 35.54 15.56
CA GLU A 878 -26.39 34.52 16.34
C GLU A 878 -26.88 33.39 15.44
N LYS A 879 -27.58 33.74 14.35
CA LYS A 879 -28.12 32.79 13.37
C LYS A 879 -27.03 31.95 12.70
N ILE A 880 -25.92 32.56 12.28
CA ILE A 880 -24.79 31.82 11.70
C ILE A 880 -24.18 30.86 12.73
N THR A 881 -24.08 31.27 14.01
CA THR A 881 -23.59 30.38 15.08
C THR A 881 -24.54 29.19 15.30
N THR A 882 -25.86 29.39 15.26
CA THR A 882 -26.84 28.30 15.34
C THR A 882 -26.73 27.35 14.14
N LEU A 883 -26.57 27.89 12.93
CA LEU A 883 -26.40 27.10 11.71
C LEU A 883 -25.08 26.31 11.73
N ARG A 884 -23.99 26.89 12.25
CA ARG A 884 -22.71 26.20 12.47
C ARG A 884 -22.86 24.97 13.38
N ASN A 885 -23.61 25.08 14.48
CA ASN A 885 -23.88 23.91 15.32
C ASN A 885 -24.74 22.84 14.61
N SER A 886 -25.58 23.26 13.66
CA SER A 886 -26.37 22.34 12.84
C SER A 886 -25.52 21.63 11.78
N ILE A 887 -24.40 22.24 11.37
CA ILE A 887 -23.43 21.64 10.44
C ILE A 887 -22.72 20.46 11.09
N ASP A 888 -22.28 20.56 12.34
CA ASP A 888 -21.57 19.47 13.05
C ASP A 888 -22.39 18.17 13.06
N GLY A 889 -23.67 18.25 13.45
CA GLY A 889 -24.55 17.07 13.47
C GLY A 889 -24.85 16.51 12.09
N ALA A 890 -24.75 17.33 11.04
CA ALA A 890 -25.00 16.92 9.67
C ALA A 890 -23.73 16.32 9.02
N VAL A 891 -22.53 16.85 9.30
CA VAL A 891 -21.24 16.26 8.89
C VAL A 891 -21.11 14.83 9.42
N SER A 892 -21.40 14.58 10.70
CA SER A 892 -21.36 13.21 11.27
C SER A 892 -22.29 12.23 10.53
N LEU A 893 -23.44 12.72 10.05
CA LEU A 893 -24.38 11.90 9.26
C LEU A 893 -23.83 11.58 7.87
N VAL A 894 -23.08 12.50 7.25
CA VAL A 894 -22.46 12.28 5.93
C VAL A 894 -21.30 11.31 6.03
N ASP A 895 -20.44 11.44 7.02
CA ASP A 895 -19.39 10.45 7.31
C ASP A 895 -20.01 9.05 7.42
N PHE A 896 -21.10 8.90 8.19
CA PHE A 896 -21.86 7.66 8.29
C PHE A 896 -22.39 7.17 6.94
N MET A 897 -23.00 8.04 6.13
CA MET A 897 -23.55 7.68 4.81
C MET A 897 -22.47 7.34 3.79
N LEU A 898 -21.34 8.04 3.80
CA LEU A 898 -20.19 7.75 2.95
C LEU A 898 -19.54 6.42 3.35
N GLU A 899 -19.53 6.07 4.64
CA GLU A 899 -19.07 4.76 5.12
C GLU A 899 -20.05 3.62 4.76
N GLU A 900 -21.36 3.82 4.96
CA GLU A 900 -22.41 2.80 4.78
C GLU A 900 -22.68 2.50 3.30
N TYR A 901 -22.69 3.51 2.43
CA TYR A 901 -22.99 3.38 1.01
C TYR A 901 -21.74 3.44 0.11
N GLY A 902 -20.57 3.79 0.65
CA GLY A 902 -19.35 4.05 -0.13
C GLY A 902 -18.35 2.91 -0.26
N THR A 903 -18.58 1.78 0.44
CA THR A 903 -17.72 0.59 0.33
C THR A 903 -18.59 -0.66 0.10
N PRO A 904 -18.31 -1.51 -0.91
CA PRO A 904 -18.89 -2.85 -0.91
C PRO A 904 -18.36 -3.58 0.34
N LEU A 905 -19.17 -3.66 1.39
CA LEU A 905 -18.83 -4.36 2.63
C LEU A 905 -18.78 -5.87 2.36
N VAL A 906 -17.66 -6.35 1.83
CA VAL A 906 -17.26 -7.75 1.92
C VAL A 906 -16.53 -7.93 3.27
N GLY A 907 -17.30 -8.00 4.35
CA GLY A 907 -16.76 -8.10 5.71
C GLY A 907 -17.67 -8.89 6.67
N GLN A 908 -17.06 -9.53 7.66
CA GLN A 908 -17.77 -10.31 8.69
C GLN A 908 -18.28 -9.36 9.79
N ARG A 909 -19.59 -9.37 10.06
CA ARG A 909 -20.20 -8.59 11.15
C ARG A 909 -20.21 -9.38 12.46
N TYR A 910 -19.98 -8.70 13.57
CA TYR A 910 -20.09 -9.26 14.92
C TYR A 910 -21.34 -8.71 15.60
N SER A 911 -21.94 -9.52 16.47
CA SER A 911 -23.17 -9.17 17.20
C SER A 911 -22.86 -8.77 18.64
N TYR A 912 -21.85 -9.37 19.26
CA TYR A 912 -21.47 -9.13 20.65
C TYR A 912 -19.96 -9.03 20.81
N VAL A 913 -19.55 -8.37 21.89
CA VAL A 913 -18.16 -8.22 22.30
C VAL A 913 -18.05 -8.52 23.78
N LEU A 914 -17.03 -9.30 24.14
CA LEU A 914 -16.57 -9.49 25.51
C LEU A 914 -15.20 -8.84 25.67
N TRP A 915 -15.12 -7.88 26.56
CA TRP A 915 -13.87 -7.37 27.10
C TRP A 915 -13.61 -8.00 28.46
N TYR A 916 -12.36 -8.35 28.77
CA TYR A 916 -11.97 -8.68 30.15
C TYR A 916 -10.52 -8.29 30.46
N ASP A 917 -10.25 -8.07 31.74
CA ASP A 917 -8.95 -7.67 32.27
C ASP A 917 -8.70 -8.29 33.66
N LEU A 918 -7.44 -8.59 34.00
CA LEU A 918 -7.06 -9.14 35.30
C LEU A 918 -6.82 -8.02 36.33
N VAL A 919 -7.48 -8.14 37.48
CA VAL A 919 -7.36 -7.18 38.58
C VAL A 919 -6.11 -7.50 39.40
N ASP A 920 -5.28 -6.47 39.63
CA ASP A 920 -4.01 -6.55 40.40
C ASP A 920 -3.06 -7.68 39.97
N SER A 921 -2.87 -7.91 38.67
CA SER A 921 -2.02 -9.00 38.16
C SER A 921 -0.56 -8.98 38.67
N LYS A 922 -0.09 -7.82 39.16
CA LYS A 922 1.26 -7.58 39.69
C LYS A 922 1.38 -7.83 41.21
N GLY A 923 0.26 -8.00 41.91
CA GLY A 923 0.18 -8.29 43.35
C GLY A 923 0.53 -7.09 44.23
N ASN A 924 0.19 -5.87 43.81
CA ASN A 924 0.44 -4.65 44.57
C ASN A 924 -0.44 -4.59 45.83
N GLU A 925 -1.70 -5.02 45.75
CA GLU A 925 -2.61 -5.09 46.91
C GLU A 925 -2.20 -6.20 47.86
N TRP A 926 -1.67 -7.32 47.33
CA TRP A 926 -1.18 -8.46 48.10
C TRP A 926 0.12 -8.15 48.86
N LYS A 927 0.93 -7.23 48.35
CA LYS A 927 2.14 -6.72 49.01
C LYS A 927 1.81 -5.92 50.28
N GLU A 928 0.66 -5.27 50.33
CA GLU A 928 0.19 -4.53 51.52
C GLU A 928 -0.38 -5.44 52.61
N GLN A 929 -0.72 -6.69 52.26
CA GLN A 929 -1.34 -7.68 53.16
C GLN A 929 -0.35 -8.75 53.69
N ASP A 930 0.96 -8.58 53.44
CA ASP A 930 2.05 -9.50 53.86
C ASP A 930 1.90 -10.94 53.33
N ILE A 931 1.31 -11.09 52.13
CA ILE A 931 1.12 -12.38 51.46
C ILE A 931 2.19 -12.58 50.38
N ASP A 932 2.60 -13.83 50.13
CA ASP A 932 3.59 -14.20 49.10
C ASP A 932 3.16 -13.79 47.67
N VAL A 933 3.67 -12.62 47.25
CA VAL A 933 3.45 -11.99 45.94
C VAL A 933 3.94 -12.86 44.79
N GLU A 934 5.00 -13.65 44.98
CA GLU A 934 5.58 -14.46 43.91
C GLU A 934 4.68 -15.67 43.59
N THR A 935 4.14 -16.29 44.63
CA THR A 935 3.13 -17.35 44.49
C THR A 935 1.83 -16.81 43.86
N TYR A 936 1.45 -15.56 44.12
CA TYR A 936 0.31 -14.92 43.47
C TYR A 936 0.57 -14.65 41.97
N ARG A 937 1.72 -14.04 41.62
CA ARG A 937 2.10 -13.79 40.22
C ARG A 937 2.13 -15.06 39.38
N ARG A 938 2.64 -16.16 39.96
CA ARG A 938 2.63 -17.47 39.32
C ARG A 938 1.22 -17.97 39.07
N ARG A 939 0.28 -17.80 40.01
CA ARG A 939 -1.14 -18.13 39.83
C ARG A 939 -1.79 -17.31 38.71
N SER A 940 -1.56 -16.00 38.67
CA SER A 940 -2.07 -15.10 37.61
C SER A 940 -1.51 -15.49 36.23
N PHE A 941 -0.24 -15.87 36.15
CA PHE A 941 0.36 -16.37 34.91
C PHE A 941 -0.28 -17.68 34.42
N VAL A 942 -0.53 -18.63 35.34
CA VAL A 942 -1.19 -19.90 34.97
C VAL A 942 -2.65 -19.67 34.58
N PHE A 943 -3.37 -18.77 35.26
CA PHE A 943 -4.72 -18.35 34.86
C PHE A 943 -4.73 -17.84 33.41
N ARG A 944 -3.82 -16.94 33.03
CA ARG A 944 -3.76 -16.39 31.66
C ARG A 944 -3.60 -17.50 30.61
N ARG A 945 -2.71 -18.47 30.86
CA ARG A 945 -2.52 -19.61 29.96
C ARG A 945 -3.76 -20.49 29.87
N ALA A 946 -4.44 -20.73 30.99
CA ALA A 946 -5.68 -21.50 31.03
C ALA A 946 -6.81 -20.79 30.26
N ALA A 947 -7.03 -19.49 30.50
CA ALA A 947 -8.01 -18.66 29.82
C ALA A 947 -7.77 -18.62 28.29
N ASN A 948 -6.53 -18.38 27.86
CA ASN A 948 -6.17 -18.40 26.45
C ASN A 948 -6.42 -19.78 25.81
N SER A 949 -6.09 -20.87 26.51
CA SER A 949 -6.33 -22.23 26.01
C SER A 949 -7.82 -22.51 25.82
N GLN A 950 -8.66 -22.06 26.76
CA GLN A 950 -10.13 -22.18 26.66
C GLN A 950 -10.68 -21.37 25.47
N LEU A 951 -10.19 -20.15 25.23
CA LEU A 951 -10.59 -19.33 24.09
C LEU A 951 -10.19 -19.96 22.74
N ILE A 952 -9.01 -20.60 22.66
CA ILE A 952 -8.57 -21.34 21.48
C ILE A 952 -9.54 -22.50 21.19
N GLU A 953 -9.89 -23.30 22.20
CA GLU A 953 -10.84 -24.40 22.06
C GLU A 953 -12.21 -23.90 21.60
N MET A 954 -12.73 -22.84 22.23
CA MET A 954 -14.01 -22.24 21.87
C MET A 954 -14.05 -21.73 20.44
N GLN A 955 -12.97 -21.08 19.99
CA GLN A 955 -12.86 -20.63 18.60
C GLN A 955 -12.95 -21.80 17.61
N GLN A 956 -12.34 -22.94 17.92
CA GLN A 956 -12.42 -24.14 17.09
C GLN A 956 -13.83 -24.72 17.05
N VAL A 957 -14.50 -24.80 18.20
CA VAL A 957 -15.87 -25.37 18.29
C VAL A 957 -16.90 -24.44 17.64
N ALA A 958 -16.81 -23.12 17.86
CA ALA A 958 -17.70 -22.14 17.26
C ALA A 958 -17.66 -22.20 15.73
N ARG A 959 -16.46 -22.30 15.15
CA ARG A 959 -16.28 -22.42 13.70
C ARG A 959 -16.94 -23.67 13.12
N LYS A 960 -16.87 -24.81 13.82
CA LYS A 960 -17.55 -26.06 13.39
C LYS A 960 -19.08 -25.94 13.37
N LYS A 961 -19.64 -25.03 14.18
CA LYS A 961 -21.09 -24.80 14.31
C LYS A 961 -21.59 -23.57 13.52
N GLY A 962 -20.77 -23.00 12.63
CA GLY A 962 -21.15 -21.82 11.85
C GLY A 962 -21.23 -20.52 12.67
N GLY A 963 -20.55 -20.48 13.82
CA GLY A 963 -20.34 -19.26 14.61
C GLY A 963 -18.88 -18.83 14.61
N GLU A 964 -18.60 -17.68 15.19
CA GLU A 964 -17.24 -17.14 15.27
C GLU A 964 -16.97 -16.55 16.65
N VAL A 965 -15.78 -16.88 17.18
CA VAL A 965 -15.17 -16.27 18.37
C VAL A 965 -13.83 -15.70 17.92
N HIS A 966 -13.69 -14.39 17.96
CA HIS A 966 -12.54 -13.68 17.38
C HIS A 966 -11.90 -12.73 18.40
N PRO A 967 -10.75 -13.09 18.99
CA PRO A 967 -9.98 -12.17 19.82
C PRO A 967 -9.27 -11.11 18.95
N TRP A 968 -9.32 -9.84 19.36
CA TRP A 968 -8.70 -8.72 18.65
C TRP A 968 -7.93 -7.77 19.59
N LYS A 969 -7.12 -6.86 19.03
CA LYS A 969 -6.03 -6.05 19.66
C LYS A 969 -4.83 -6.85 20.13
N VAL A 970 -5.04 -7.97 20.82
CA VAL A 970 -3.97 -8.76 21.43
C VAL A 970 -4.18 -10.24 21.10
N GLY A 971 -3.17 -10.90 20.52
CA GLY A 971 -3.25 -12.31 20.14
C GLY A 971 -3.43 -13.25 21.35
N LEU A 972 -3.98 -14.44 21.12
CA LEU A 972 -4.13 -15.48 22.17
C LEU A 972 -2.77 -16.05 22.66
N SER A 973 -1.67 -15.70 21.99
CA SER A 973 -0.30 -15.97 22.42
C SER A 973 0.27 -14.90 23.36
N SER A 974 -0.37 -13.74 23.48
CA SER A 974 0.13 -12.65 24.32
C SER A 974 -0.14 -12.92 25.81
N ALA A 975 0.83 -12.50 26.63
CA ALA A 975 0.79 -12.53 28.08
C ALA A 975 0.05 -11.33 28.71
N ASP A 976 -0.53 -10.43 27.91
CA ASP A 976 -1.27 -9.27 28.42
C ASP A 976 -2.50 -9.71 29.21
N ASP A 977 -2.79 -8.95 30.26
CA ASP A 977 -3.91 -9.14 31.18
C ASP A 977 -5.26 -8.85 30.51
N GLU A 978 -5.28 -7.87 29.60
CA GLU A 978 -6.46 -7.40 28.90
C GLU A 978 -6.69 -8.16 27.59
N LYS A 979 -7.95 -8.55 27.32
CA LYS A 979 -8.37 -9.18 26.06
C LYS A 979 -9.68 -8.61 25.54
N HIS A 980 -9.85 -8.63 24.21
CA HIS A 980 -11.09 -8.27 23.53
C HIS A 980 -11.51 -9.44 22.65
N VAL A 981 -12.78 -9.87 22.73
CA VAL A 981 -13.29 -11.04 22.00
C VAL A 981 -14.61 -10.70 21.33
N ALA A 982 -14.66 -10.80 20.00
CA ALA A 982 -15.86 -10.56 19.19
C ALA A 982 -16.60 -11.87 18.89
N PHE A 983 -17.92 -11.83 18.89
CA PHE A 983 -18.78 -12.99 18.64
C PHE A 983 -19.70 -12.75 17.46
N GLY A 984 -19.68 -13.68 16.50
CA GLY A 984 -20.45 -13.60 15.26
C GLY A 984 -21.21 -14.89 14.95
N GLY A 985 -22.20 -14.79 14.06
CA GLY A 985 -23.04 -15.91 13.64
C GLY A 985 -24.24 -16.18 14.54
N ARG A 986 -25.03 -17.20 14.19
CA ARG A 986 -26.36 -17.46 14.80
C ARG A 986 -26.33 -17.76 16.30
N LEU A 987 -25.20 -18.25 16.82
CA LEU A 987 -25.01 -18.62 18.23
C LEU A 987 -24.09 -17.63 18.99
N ALA A 988 -23.90 -16.42 18.47
CA ALA A 988 -22.94 -15.45 19.00
C ALA A 988 -23.13 -15.17 20.50
N LEU A 989 -24.38 -15.00 20.95
CA LEU A 989 -24.69 -14.77 22.37
C LEU A 989 -24.33 -15.98 23.25
N GLU A 990 -24.60 -17.19 22.77
CA GLU A 990 -24.30 -18.43 23.49
C GLU A 990 -22.78 -18.59 23.67
N TRP A 991 -22.00 -18.25 22.64
CA TRP A 991 -20.54 -18.25 22.74
C TRP A 991 -20.01 -17.20 23.70
N ALA A 992 -20.60 -16.01 23.74
CA ALA A 992 -20.20 -14.98 24.69
C ALA A 992 -20.43 -15.41 26.14
N ILE A 993 -21.59 -16.02 26.42
CA ILE A 993 -21.94 -16.54 27.75
C ILE A 993 -21.04 -17.72 28.15
N GLU A 994 -20.80 -18.66 27.23
CA GLU A 994 -19.89 -19.80 27.47
C GLU A 994 -18.46 -19.33 27.74
N THR A 995 -18.03 -18.24 27.10
CA THR A 995 -16.68 -17.67 27.32
C THR A 995 -16.55 -17.13 28.74
N LEU A 996 -17.53 -16.34 29.19
CA LEU A 996 -17.60 -15.85 30.57
C LEU A 996 -17.66 -17.01 31.59
N ALA A 997 -18.44 -18.05 31.31
CA ALA A 997 -18.54 -19.22 32.19
C ALA A 997 -17.21 -19.98 32.30
N ARG A 998 -16.44 -20.09 31.21
CA ARG A 998 -15.10 -20.70 31.23
C ARG A 998 -14.07 -19.83 31.94
N LEU A 999 -14.13 -18.50 31.77
CA LEU A 999 -13.28 -17.56 32.53
C LEU A 999 -13.55 -17.66 34.03
N ARG A 1000 -14.83 -17.75 34.42
CA ARG A 1000 -15.24 -18.00 35.81
C ARG A 1000 -14.64 -19.29 36.36
N LYS A 1001 -14.80 -20.42 35.65
CA LYS A 1001 -14.19 -21.71 36.05
C LYS A 1001 -12.68 -21.63 36.18
N CYS A 1002 -12.01 -20.85 35.34
CA CYS A 1002 -10.58 -20.58 35.49
C CYS A 1002 -10.29 -19.83 36.79
N ALA A 1003 -11.08 -18.80 37.13
CA ALA A 1003 -10.88 -18.03 38.36
C ALA A 1003 -11.11 -18.89 39.62
N GLU A 1004 -12.13 -19.75 39.60
CA GLU A 1004 -12.38 -20.73 40.68
C GLU A 1004 -11.22 -21.72 40.88
N ALA A 1005 -10.55 -22.12 39.79
CA ALA A 1005 -9.39 -23.02 39.84
C ALA A 1005 -8.11 -22.34 40.36
N PHE A 1006 -8.06 -21.00 40.39
CA PHE A 1006 -6.89 -20.23 40.83
C PHE A 1006 -7.26 -19.22 41.93
N PRO A 1007 -7.39 -19.67 43.20
CA PRO A 1007 -7.83 -18.83 44.31
C PRO A 1007 -7.00 -17.54 44.44
N GLY A 1008 -7.69 -16.41 44.54
CA GLY A 1008 -7.13 -15.07 44.66
C GLY A 1008 -7.02 -14.29 43.33
N VAL A 1009 -7.04 -14.97 42.18
CA VAL A 1009 -7.03 -14.29 40.87
C VAL A 1009 -8.44 -13.78 40.56
N ARG A 1010 -8.56 -12.49 40.23
CA ARG A 1010 -9.83 -11.82 39.91
C ARG A 1010 -9.76 -11.22 38.51
N PHE A 1011 -10.89 -11.19 37.82
CA PHE A 1011 -11.03 -10.46 36.56
C PHE A 1011 -12.26 -9.57 36.58
N ARG A 1012 -12.22 -8.53 35.75
CA ARG A 1012 -13.35 -7.69 35.41
C ARG A 1012 -13.70 -7.88 33.94
N ALA A 1013 -14.99 -7.85 33.61
CA ALA A 1013 -15.43 -8.07 32.22
C ALA A 1013 -16.64 -7.21 31.83
N ILE A 1014 -16.73 -6.89 30.54
CA ILE A 1014 -17.86 -6.20 29.93
C ILE A 1014 -18.36 -7.04 28.76
N LEU A 1015 -19.61 -7.47 28.83
CA LEU A 1015 -20.33 -8.06 27.70
C LEU A 1015 -21.27 -7.02 27.09
N ILE A 1016 -21.05 -6.67 25.84
CA ILE A 1016 -21.78 -5.60 25.15
C ILE A 1016 -22.32 -6.04 23.80
N GLU A 1017 -23.52 -5.58 23.46
CA GLU A 1017 -24.10 -5.72 22.12
C GLU A 1017 -23.40 -4.75 21.16
N THR A 1018 -23.30 -5.05 19.87
CA THR A 1018 -22.58 -4.17 18.92
C THR A 1018 -23.48 -3.17 18.20
N ASN A 1019 -24.78 -3.44 18.12
CA ASN A 1019 -25.74 -2.66 17.31
C ASN A 1019 -26.34 -1.43 18.04
N PHE A 1020 -26.00 -1.22 19.31
CA PHE A 1020 -26.71 -0.24 20.15
C PHE A 1020 -26.29 1.23 19.92
N VAL A 1021 -25.12 1.48 19.30
CA VAL A 1021 -24.65 2.83 18.92
C VAL A 1021 -24.99 3.18 17.46
N GLY A 1022 -25.71 2.31 16.73
CA GLY A 1022 -26.06 2.53 15.31
C GLY A 1022 -25.02 2.04 14.30
N THR A 1023 -23.76 1.80 14.74
CA THR A 1023 -22.72 1.16 13.93
C THR A 1023 -22.47 -0.28 14.42
N SER A 1024 -22.44 -1.27 13.53
CA SER A 1024 -22.05 -2.65 13.90
C SER A 1024 -20.54 -2.84 13.77
N LEU A 1025 -19.93 -3.49 14.75
CA LEU A 1025 -18.53 -3.90 14.66
C LEU A 1025 -18.35 -4.94 13.55
N SER A 1026 -17.44 -4.69 12.61
CA SER A 1026 -17.19 -5.59 11.48
C SER A 1026 -15.71 -5.75 11.16
N ARG A 1027 -15.33 -6.84 10.49
CA ARG A 1027 -13.94 -7.13 10.11
C ARG A 1027 -13.82 -7.35 8.62
N GLN A 1028 -12.93 -6.60 7.98
CA GLN A 1028 -12.55 -6.82 6.59
C GLN A 1028 -11.43 -7.89 6.48
N HIS A 1029 -11.22 -8.45 5.28
CA HIS A 1029 -10.16 -9.42 5.01
C HIS A 1029 -8.78 -8.76 5.24
N GLY A 1030 -8.23 -8.94 6.45
CA GLY A 1030 -7.01 -8.27 6.91
C GLY A 1030 -6.88 -8.23 8.43
N GLY A 1031 -7.97 -8.47 9.17
CA GLY A 1031 -7.95 -8.56 10.63
C GLY A 1031 -8.21 -7.25 11.35
N GLU A 1032 -8.32 -6.13 10.63
CA GLU A 1032 -8.69 -4.84 11.19
C GLU A 1032 -10.20 -4.77 11.47
N MET A 1033 -10.54 -4.27 12.66
CA MET A 1033 -11.91 -4.14 13.14
C MET A 1033 -12.40 -2.72 12.85
N MET A 1034 -13.54 -2.62 12.16
CA MET A 1034 -14.20 -1.37 11.76
C MET A 1034 -15.41 -1.11 12.65
N GLY A 1035 -15.61 0.14 13.06
CA GLY A 1035 -16.73 0.58 13.90
C GLY A 1035 -16.29 1.60 14.94
N ARG A 1036 -15.90 2.80 14.49
CA ARG A 1036 -15.29 3.86 15.30
C ARG A 1036 -16.16 4.24 16.51
N SER A 1037 -17.43 4.57 16.29
CA SER A 1037 -18.36 4.98 17.34
C SER A 1037 -18.60 3.87 18.38
N PHE A 1038 -18.56 2.59 17.97
CA PHE A 1038 -18.59 1.46 18.91
C PHE A 1038 -17.33 1.40 19.78
N LEU A 1039 -16.14 1.58 19.18
CA LEU A 1039 -14.87 1.49 19.91
C LEU A 1039 -14.69 2.63 20.91
N GLU A 1040 -15.04 3.86 20.52
CA GLU A 1040 -15.02 5.02 21.43
C GLU A 1040 -15.94 4.79 22.62
N HIS A 1041 -17.15 4.27 22.39
CA HIS A 1041 -18.11 3.96 23.44
C HIS A 1041 -17.64 2.84 24.38
N LEU A 1042 -17.04 1.78 23.83
CA LEU A 1042 -16.45 0.70 24.64
C LEU A 1042 -15.39 1.25 25.61
N SER A 1043 -14.58 2.21 25.15
CA SER A 1043 -13.57 2.86 26.00
C SER A 1043 -14.16 3.70 27.13
N CYS A 1044 -15.28 4.41 26.91
CA CYS A 1044 -15.98 5.08 28.01
C CYS A 1044 -16.47 4.07 29.05
N LEU A 1045 -17.17 3.01 28.61
CA LEU A 1045 -17.68 1.98 29.52
C LEU A 1045 -16.58 1.26 30.31
N GLN A 1046 -15.36 1.12 29.76
CA GLN A 1046 -14.20 0.59 30.47
C GLN A 1046 -13.75 1.49 31.63
N GLN A 1047 -13.75 2.81 31.41
CA GLN A 1047 -13.39 3.78 32.46
C GLN A 1047 -14.42 3.74 33.60
N ASP A 1048 -15.71 3.78 33.26
CA ASP A 1048 -16.79 3.77 34.25
C ASP A 1048 -16.86 2.46 35.05
N LEU A 1049 -16.49 1.33 34.43
CA LEU A 1049 -16.39 0.06 35.14
C LEU A 1049 -15.36 0.11 36.28
N GLY A 1050 -14.23 0.78 36.06
CA GLY A 1050 -13.18 0.97 37.06
C GLY A 1050 -13.66 1.77 38.27
N ASP A 1051 -14.45 2.83 38.02
CA ASP A 1051 -15.03 3.66 39.08
C ASP A 1051 -16.11 2.90 39.89
N LEU A 1052 -16.91 2.06 39.21
CA LEU A 1052 -17.94 1.23 39.84
C LEU A 1052 -17.35 0.08 40.66
N GLU A 1053 -16.27 -0.53 40.19
CA GLU A 1053 -15.53 -1.59 40.88
C GLU A 1053 -15.03 -1.13 42.26
N GLY A 1054 -14.47 0.10 42.35
CA GLY A 1054 -13.94 0.66 43.60
C GLY A 1054 -14.98 0.85 44.72
N SER A 1055 -16.28 0.78 44.39
CA SER A 1055 -17.39 0.91 45.35
C SER A 1055 -17.87 -0.42 45.95
N TYR A 1056 -17.38 -1.56 45.45
CA TYR A 1056 -17.75 -2.91 45.92
C TYR A 1056 -16.54 -3.65 46.50
N LEU A 1057 -16.46 -3.71 47.83
CA LEU A 1057 -15.43 -4.46 48.56
C LEU A 1057 -15.86 -5.93 48.70
N ASP A 1058 -15.59 -6.75 47.68
CA ASP A 1058 -15.55 -8.19 47.90
C ASP A 1058 -14.62 -8.93 46.91
N SER A 1059 -14.13 -10.09 47.35
CA SER A 1059 -13.07 -10.92 46.74
C SER A 1059 -13.40 -11.57 45.38
N SER A 1060 -14.41 -11.07 44.66
CA SER A 1060 -15.08 -11.76 43.54
C SER A 1060 -14.81 -11.11 42.17
N CYS A 1061 -15.07 -11.86 41.09
CA CYS A 1061 -14.96 -11.35 39.72
C CYS A 1061 -16.16 -10.47 39.37
N PHE A 1062 -15.91 -9.34 38.71
CA PHE A 1062 -16.92 -8.32 38.42
C PHE A 1062 -17.32 -8.36 36.93
N VAL A 1063 -18.62 -8.31 36.65
CA VAL A 1063 -19.12 -8.36 35.27
C VAL A 1063 -20.20 -7.29 35.05
N MET A 1064 -20.06 -6.56 33.95
CA MET A 1064 -21.07 -5.65 33.42
C MET A 1064 -21.65 -6.19 32.11
N VAL A 1065 -22.97 -6.11 31.98
CA VAL A 1065 -23.74 -6.42 30.78
C VAL A 1065 -24.36 -5.13 30.27
N ALA A 1066 -24.00 -4.72 29.06
CA ALA A 1066 -24.40 -3.44 28.48
C ALA A 1066 -25.20 -3.64 27.18
N GLY A 1067 -26.40 -3.05 27.12
CA GLY A 1067 -27.26 -3.10 25.93
C GLY A 1067 -28.65 -3.66 26.19
N GLN A 1068 -29.65 -3.07 25.54
CA GLN A 1068 -31.06 -3.38 25.81
C GLN A 1068 -31.46 -4.78 25.35
N GLY A 1069 -30.88 -5.30 24.26
CA GLY A 1069 -31.12 -6.67 23.79
C GLY A 1069 -30.56 -7.71 24.75
N LEU A 1070 -29.35 -7.50 25.25
CA LEU A 1070 -28.73 -8.36 26.26
C LEU A 1070 -29.53 -8.41 27.57
N ILE A 1071 -29.96 -7.25 28.07
CA ILE A 1071 -30.76 -7.18 29.30
C ILE A 1071 -32.10 -7.91 29.14
N ARG A 1072 -32.82 -7.69 28.02
CA ARG A 1072 -34.09 -8.38 27.75
C ARG A 1072 -33.94 -9.89 27.59
N SER A 1073 -32.77 -10.36 27.17
CA SER A 1073 -32.51 -11.79 26.99
C SER A 1073 -32.24 -12.55 28.29
N GLY A 1074 -32.28 -11.88 29.45
CA GLY A 1074 -32.06 -12.50 30.77
C GLY A 1074 -30.63 -12.97 30.99
N VAL A 1075 -29.65 -12.36 30.32
CA VAL A 1075 -28.24 -12.77 30.39
C VAL A 1075 -27.67 -12.63 31.81
N ALA A 1076 -28.05 -11.59 32.55
CA ALA A 1076 -27.61 -11.39 33.93
C ALA A 1076 -28.00 -12.57 34.84
N ASP A 1077 -29.24 -13.07 34.71
CA ASP A 1077 -29.74 -14.23 35.45
C ASP A 1077 -29.00 -15.51 35.02
N ARG A 1078 -28.76 -15.69 33.72
CA ARG A 1078 -28.03 -16.84 33.16
C ARG A 1078 -26.56 -16.89 33.60
N LEU A 1079 -25.97 -15.74 33.89
CA LEU A 1079 -24.60 -15.63 34.42
C LEU A 1079 -24.55 -15.78 35.95
N GLY A 1080 -25.69 -15.77 36.64
CA GLY A 1080 -25.77 -15.85 38.09
C GLY A 1080 -25.17 -14.64 38.80
N LEU A 1081 -25.39 -13.43 38.26
CA LEU A 1081 -24.87 -12.19 38.84
C LEU A 1081 -25.57 -11.88 40.18
N GLY A 1082 -24.79 -11.82 41.27
CA GLY A 1082 -25.24 -11.38 42.59
C GLY A 1082 -25.04 -9.89 42.80
N GLY A 1083 -25.90 -9.24 43.61
CA GLY A 1083 -25.78 -7.81 43.92
C GLY A 1083 -26.17 -6.87 42.77
N ILE A 1084 -27.11 -7.31 41.91
CA ILE A 1084 -27.51 -6.64 40.67
C ILE A 1084 -27.93 -5.18 40.90
N VAL A 1085 -27.26 -4.25 40.21
CA VAL A 1085 -27.70 -2.85 40.08
C VAL A 1085 -27.94 -2.52 38.61
N ALA A 1086 -29.14 -2.04 38.31
CA ALA A 1086 -29.50 -1.53 36.98
C ALA A 1086 -29.34 -0.02 36.95
N LYS A 1087 -28.55 0.49 36.02
CA LYS A 1087 -28.33 1.93 35.83
C LYS A 1087 -28.44 2.28 34.34
N GLY A 1088 -28.86 3.50 34.05
CA GLY A 1088 -28.70 4.07 32.71
C GLY A 1088 -27.34 4.76 32.63
N HIS A 1089 -26.53 4.40 31.64
CA HIS A 1089 -25.22 5.00 31.41
C HIS A 1089 -25.29 6.10 30.34
N PRO A 1090 -25.22 7.39 30.70
CA PRO A 1090 -25.16 8.46 29.72
C PRO A 1090 -23.81 8.40 29.01
N THR A 1091 -23.84 8.40 27.70
CA THR A 1091 -22.62 8.38 26.87
C THR A 1091 -22.81 9.40 25.78
N GLU A 1092 -21.84 10.30 25.65
CA GLU A 1092 -21.83 11.35 24.66
C GLU A 1092 -20.92 10.89 23.52
N VAL A 1093 -21.54 10.43 22.43
CA VAL A 1093 -20.84 10.06 21.20
C VAL A 1093 -21.42 10.95 20.11
N GLU A 1094 -20.57 11.73 19.44
CA GLU A 1094 -20.97 12.62 18.33
C GLU A 1094 -22.11 13.59 18.68
N GLY A 1095 -22.09 14.16 19.90
CA GLY A 1095 -23.03 15.20 20.33
C GLY A 1095 -24.45 14.73 20.70
N ASN A 1096 -24.74 13.43 20.66
CA ASN A 1096 -25.99 12.85 21.15
C ASN A 1096 -25.79 12.15 22.49
N GLN A 1097 -26.44 12.64 23.56
CA GLN A 1097 -26.52 11.90 24.83
C GLN A 1097 -27.43 10.68 24.65
N ARG A 1098 -26.82 9.48 24.58
CA ARG A 1098 -27.55 8.21 24.64
C ARG A 1098 -27.33 7.55 25.99
N VAL A 1099 -28.43 7.07 26.58
CA VAL A 1099 -28.39 6.33 27.85
C VAL A 1099 -28.37 4.82 27.53
N THR A 1100 -27.21 4.19 27.65
CA THR A 1100 -27.05 2.75 27.49
C THR A 1100 -27.48 2.05 28.78
N PRO A 1101 -28.50 1.17 28.76
CA PRO A 1101 -28.86 0.43 29.96
C PRO A 1101 -27.76 -0.60 30.29
N VAL A 1102 -27.30 -0.58 31.54
CA VAL A 1102 -26.30 -1.51 32.06
C VAL A 1102 -26.84 -2.25 33.28
N ILE A 1103 -26.47 -3.52 33.37
CA ILE A 1103 -26.61 -4.33 34.58
C ILE A 1103 -25.22 -4.80 34.96
N TYR A 1104 -24.82 -4.59 36.21
CA TYR A 1104 -23.55 -5.08 36.72
C TYR A 1104 -23.72 -5.76 38.08
N GLY A 1105 -22.76 -6.62 38.42
CA GLY A 1105 -22.73 -7.35 39.67
C GLY A 1105 -21.54 -8.30 39.73
N HIS A 1106 -21.49 -9.09 40.79
CA HIS A 1106 -20.44 -10.09 40.99
C HIS A 1106 -20.88 -11.45 40.48
N LEU A 1107 -19.95 -12.23 39.93
CA LEU A 1107 -20.20 -13.65 39.70
C LEU A 1107 -20.26 -14.34 41.07
N SER A 1108 -21.47 -14.72 41.51
CA SER A 1108 -21.65 -15.46 42.76
C SER A 1108 -20.95 -16.81 42.69
N GLY A 1109 -20.20 -17.17 43.74
CA GLY A 1109 -19.41 -18.42 43.83
C GLY A 1109 -20.25 -19.68 43.68
#